data_AF-A0A7Y3FF88-F1
#
_entry.id   AF-A0A7Y3FF88-F1
#
_cell.length_a   1.000
_cell.length_b   1.000
_cell.length_c   1.000
_cell.angle_alpha   90.00
_cell.angle_beta   90.00
_cell.angle_gamma   90.00
#
_symmetry.space_group_name_H-M   'P 1'
#
loop_
_entity.id
_entity.type
_entity.pdbx_description
1 polymer ?
#
loop_
_entity_poly.entity_id
_entity_poly.type
_entity_poly.pdbx_seq_one_letter_code
_entity_poly.pdbx_strand_id
1 'polypeptide(L)'
;MSDTFYRIPLERLLSWILQEEKEGMIFGIYKENLFTTNKNDPFRIRRYGQLLETPIGVAAGPHTQLAHNIVASWLCGARYIELKTVQTLDNIEVTKPCIDMEDEGYNCEWSQELRIQDSFDEYLNAWILIHLLKHKFGWDLDESGFIFNLSVGYDVNGILNENVQWFFNKMNDCKDELDKKIEILKKFYPSISEIKIPSKLSDNITLSTMHGCPSDEIEKIGKYLIEERNLHTAIKLNPTLLGSDELQAILNEKLGYEITVPEEAFEHDLKYPEAIEMINSLNKTSAKNGVEFGLKLTNTLESLNSTHWLPKDEKMVYTSGRALHPLTVNLAKKLQTDFDGKLDISFSAGVDTFNVADTLACNLKPITVCSDLLKPGGYLRLPQYFDELKKHFKEVCANSIDEFISNRSNSKKNINESGLNNLNNYADSVLENKYYHKSNFPFENIKTDRELTAYDCIHAPCIEACAVDQNVPEYMYQVSNGNLQKAYEAVTEDNPQPNITGNVCDHLCQPKCTRINYDKPLLIRGIKRYISENAGIKTKSNGKKKNGLKAAVIGGGPSGLSCAYFLSLEGFDVNVFESKSFAGGMASGSIPKFRLSDDQIKSDIDLIESVGAKIHYNQNVDEKIYHQLKKENDVVYIAVGAKKSKKLKIEGEDLPGVYDQLSFLFKVRSGEKFKLGNDVAIIGGGLSAVDAARTANRIVNGKVTMIYRRTKKEMPVGADEIKALLEEGVKLIQLATPVSILKDDKDQLELNCIKMKLGKQDKSGRRRPVPIKNSNFQLKFDSIITAIGQDIFLDFLPNEKLKINSTTFETQFKNVFAGGDVVRGADSLINAIGDGRSAALKIIEKSKIDFHKKTESGIKLTLADFQKKQAYRKFGIELPETELTNRKSFELVNPVLTDEQARKEAERCIYCDDICNICVGVCPNFANFAFESEKMSIPIYKISTSGSGKKSEVIDRFVAQQTNQILNVADFCNECGNCVTFCPTNGSPFEIKPRFYLTEESFNKEDFGYLISQNQIKYKSKLGVEFLSLNKNLLIYENDIVIVNFDKNNFDLIDLKFKSEYLNEIVLKKAAEMYYLFKNLNYHTLLV
;
A
#
# COMPACT_ATOMS: atom_id res chain seq x y z
N MET A 1 -19.61 19.44 1.93
CA MET A 1 -19.31 18.41 2.93
C MET A 1 -18.68 19.14 4.08
N SER A 2 -19.20 19.03 5.29
CA SER A 2 -18.41 19.36 6.47
C SER A 2 -17.51 18.18 6.82
N ASP A 3 -16.27 18.52 7.12
CA ASP A 3 -15.22 17.68 7.69
C ASP A 3 -15.27 17.69 9.23
N THR A 4 -16.42 18.07 9.79
CA THR A 4 -16.61 18.26 11.23
C THR A 4 -16.94 16.95 11.93
N PHE A 5 -16.29 16.70 13.05
CA PHE A 5 -16.67 15.60 13.94
C PHE A 5 -18.01 15.85 14.62
N TYR A 6 -18.83 14.81 14.68
CA TYR A 6 -20.05 14.77 15.47
C TYR A 6 -19.93 13.63 16.50
N ARG A 7 -20.00 14.00 17.78
CA ARG A 7 -19.90 13.07 18.89
C ARG A 7 -21.19 12.27 19.02
N ILE A 8 -21.07 11.03 19.51
CA ILE A 8 -22.24 10.21 19.85
C ILE A 8 -22.45 10.15 21.37
N PRO A 9 -23.70 10.02 21.83
CA PRO A 9 -23.96 9.82 23.26
C PRO A 9 -23.28 8.55 23.80
N LEU A 10 -22.84 8.61 25.05
CA LEU A 10 -22.12 7.52 25.73
C LEU A 10 -22.95 6.22 25.76
N GLU A 11 -24.26 6.32 25.93
CA GLU A 11 -25.18 5.19 25.90
C GLU A 11 -25.24 4.50 24.53
N ARG A 12 -25.14 5.26 23.44
CA ARG A 12 -25.09 4.70 22.07
C ARG A 12 -23.76 4.01 21.85
N LEU A 13 -22.66 4.62 22.31
CA LEU A 13 -21.32 4.04 22.24
C LEU A 13 -21.25 2.72 23.04
N LEU A 14 -21.76 2.68 24.27
CA LEU A 14 -21.81 1.46 25.08
C LEU A 14 -22.70 0.39 24.43
N SER A 15 -23.87 0.78 23.89
CA SER A 15 -24.77 -0.16 23.22
C SER A 15 -24.12 -0.79 21.99
N TRP A 16 -23.38 0.01 21.21
CA TRP A 16 -22.59 -0.47 20.08
C TRP A 16 -21.56 -1.50 20.52
N ILE A 17 -20.75 -1.18 21.54
CA ILE A 17 -19.75 -2.08 22.12
C ILE A 17 -20.38 -3.40 22.59
N LEU A 18 -21.44 -3.33 23.41
CA LEU A 18 -22.05 -4.50 24.03
C LEU A 18 -22.74 -5.42 23.02
N GLN A 19 -23.24 -4.87 21.91
CA GLN A 19 -23.89 -5.66 20.88
C GLN A 19 -22.87 -6.37 20.00
N GLU A 20 -21.87 -5.65 19.48
CA GLU A 20 -20.80 -6.28 18.69
C GLU A 20 -20.03 -7.32 19.54
N GLU A 21 -19.86 -7.08 20.84
CA GLU A 21 -19.18 -8.02 21.72
C GLU A 21 -19.87 -9.39 21.75
N LYS A 22 -21.22 -9.41 21.67
CA LYS A 22 -21.99 -10.67 21.55
C LYS A 22 -21.79 -11.35 20.20
N GLU A 23 -21.49 -10.56 19.16
CA GLU A 23 -21.20 -11.03 17.80
C GLU A 23 -19.72 -11.44 17.64
N GLY A 24 -18.90 -11.29 18.67
CA GLY A 24 -17.50 -11.73 18.68
C GLY A 24 -16.49 -10.65 18.27
N MET A 25 -16.89 -9.37 18.21
CA MET A 25 -16.01 -8.26 17.83
C MET A 25 -16.30 -6.99 18.65
N ILE A 26 -15.43 -5.98 18.58
CA ILE A 26 -15.71 -4.63 19.10
C ILE A 26 -15.09 -3.60 18.14
N PHE A 27 -15.90 -2.65 17.67
CA PHE A 27 -15.55 -1.71 16.60
C PHE A 27 -15.07 -2.42 15.32
N GLY A 28 -15.68 -3.57 15.01
CA GLY A 28 -15.24 -4.45 13.91
C GLY A 28 -13.90 -5.17 14.17
N ILE A 29 -13.33 -5.09 15.37
CA ILE A 29 -12.11 -5.83 15.76
C ILE A 29 -12.51 -7.17 16.37
N TYR A 30 -12.13 -8.27 15.73
CA TYR A 30 -12.44 -9.62 16.21
C TYR A 30 -11.76 -9.93 17.54
N LYS A 31 -12.48 -10.57 18.46
CA LYS A 31 -12.00 -10.88 19.81
C LYS A 31 -10.70 -11.67 19.83
N GLU A 32 -10.51 -12.58 18.87
CA GLU A 32 -9.30 -13.40 18.73
C GLU A 32 -8.03 -12.57 18.47
N ASN A 33 -8.20 -11.35 17.97
CA ASN A 33 -7.11 -10.42 17.65
C ASN A 33 -6.89 -9.34 18.72
N LEU A 34 -7.71 -9.32 19.78
CA LEU A 34 -7.56 -8.37 20.88
C LEU A 34 -6.36 -8.72 21.78
N PHE A 35 -5.71 -7.69 22.31
CA PHE A 35 -4.64 -7.89 23.27
C PHE A 35 -5.23 -8.35 24.61
N THR A 36 -4.74 -9.48 25.14
CA THR A 36 -5.14 -9.96 26.46
C THR A 36 -4.02 -9.72 27.46
N THR A 37 -4.35 -9.07 28.57
CA THR A 37 -3.39 -8.77 29.64
C THR A 37 -2.97 -10.03 30.41
N ASN A 38 -1.70 -10.12 30.80
CA ASN A 38 -1.18 -11.19 31.65
C ASN A 38 -0.32 -10.62 32.78
N LYS A 39 -0.65 -10.98 34.03
CA LYS A 39 0.09 -10.53 35.23
C LYS A 39 1.57 -10.89 35.21
N ASN A 40 1.94 -11.94 34.51
CA ASN A 40 3.31 -12.42 34.41
C ASN A 40 4.04 -11.87 33.19
N ASP A 41 3.44 -10.93 32.44
CA ASP A 41 4.14 -10.28 31.33
C ASP A 41 5.39 -9.55 31.87
N PRO A 42 6.59 -9.81 31.33
CA PRO A 42 7.85 -9.33 31.89
C PRO A 42 8.12 -7.86 31.57
N PHE A 43 7.30 -7.24 30.70
CA PHE A 43 7.47 -5.86 30.25
C PHE A 43 6.61 -4.84 31.01
N ARG A 44 5.92 -5.26 32.08
CA ARG A 44 5.15 -4.35 32.95
C ARG A 44 6.07 -3.33 33.63
N ILE A 45 5.63 -2.08 33.75
CA ILE A 45 6.41 -1.01 34.41
C ILE A 45 5.55 -0.19 35.38
N ARG A 46 6.21 0.56 36.27
CA ARG A 46 5.57 1.63 37.05
C ARG A 46 5.99 2.99 36.52
N ARG A 47 5.05 3.93 36.48
CA ARG A 47 5.21 5.30 36.01
C ARG A 47 4.32 6.21 36.84
N TYR A 48 4.86 7.29 37.41
CA TYR A 48 4.08 8.20 38.27
C TYR A 48 3.42 7.47 39.45
N GLY A 49 4.12 6.47 40.00
CA GLY A 49 3.58 5.56 41.02
C GLY A 49 2.52 4.56 40.53
N GLN A 50 2.01 4.69 39.30
CA GLN A 50 0.95 3.85 38.72
C GLN A 50 1.52 2.72 37.87
N LEU A 51 0.84 1.57 37.85
CA LEU A 51 1.19 0.46 36.96
C LEU A 51 0.75 0.74 35.52
N LEU A 52 1.64 0.42 34.59
CA LEU A 52 1.34 0.18 33.19
C LEU A 52 1.49 -1.33 32.89
N GLU A 53 0.39 -1.95 32.45
CA GLU A 53 0.40 -3.37 32.04
C GLU A 53 1.28 -3.61 30.80
N THR A 54 1.51 -2.58 29.99
CA THR A 54 2.45 -2.60 28.87
C THR A 54 3.23 -1.29 28.81
N PRO A 55 4.49 -1.27 28.32
CA PRO A 55 5.27 -0.04 28.22
C PRO A 55 4.92 0.75 26.94
N ILE A 56 3.90 0.32 26.20
CA ILE A 56 3.55 0.82 24.87
C ILE A 56 2.24 1.61 24.93
N GLY A 57 2.18 2.64 24.11
CA GLY A 57 1.11 3.61 24.12
C GLY A 57 0.82 4.20 22.74
N VAL A 58 -0.19 5.06 22.69
CA VAL A 58 -0.50 5.88 21.52
C VAL A 58 -0.06 7.32 21.78
N ALA A 59 0.56 7.94 20.78
CA ALA A 59 1.02 9.33 20.90
C ALA A 59 -0.16 10.29 20.72
N ALA A 60 0.00 11.54 21.14
CA ALA A 60 -0.99 12.59 20.92
C ALA A 60 -1.28 12.75 19.41
N GLY A 61 -2.43 12.25 18.95
CA GLY A 61 -2.74 12.03 17.55
C GLY A 61 -4.21 11.60 17.33
N PRO A 62 -4.59 11.16 16.11
CA PRO A 62 -5.96 10.71 15.81
C PRO A 62 -6.47 9.65 16.76
N HIS A 63 -5.58 8.75 17.16
CA HIS A 63 -5.93 7.60 17.98
C HIS A 63 -6.37 7.98 19.39
N THR A 64 -6.20 9.25 19.78
CA THR A 64 -6.58 9.78 21.10
C THR A 64 -7.56 10.95 21.04
N GLN A 65 -8.35 11.05 19.96
CA GLN A 65 -9.31 12.14 19.76
C GLN A 65 -10.74 11.82 20.21
N LEU A 66 -11.34 10.73 19.71
CA LEU A 66 -12.68 10.28 20.12
C LEU A 66 -12.61 9.12 21.11
N ALA A 67 -13.67 8.91 21.89
CA ALA A 67 -13.71 7.88 22.93
C ALA A 67 -13.47 6.48 22.38
N HIS A 68 -14.08 6.13 21.22
CA HIS A 68 -13.85 4.84 20.58
C HIS A 68 -12.43 4.67 20.03
N ASN A 69 -11.73 5.75 19.66
CA ASN A 69 -10.33 5.68 19.25
C ASN A 69 -9.44 5.25 20.42
N ILE A 70 -9.67 5.88 21.58
CA ILE A 70 -8.94 5.60 22.81
C ILE A 70 -9.23 4.16 23.27
N VAL A 71 -10.51 3.76 23.31
CA VAL A 71 -10.90 2.40 23.70
C VAL A 71 -10.32 1.36 22.72
N ALA A 72 -10.35 1.59 21.41
CA ALA A 72 -9.76 0.70 20.43
C ALA A 72 -8.24 0.55 20.61
N SER A 73 -7.51 1.65 20.88
CA SER A 73 -6.08 1.58 21.18
C SER A 73 -5.78 0.73 22.41
N TRP A 74 -6.61 0.87 23.45
CA TRP A 74 -6.49 0.10 24.69
C TRP A 74 -6.81 -1.39 24.47
N LEU A 75 -7.86 -1.70 23.71
CA LEU A 75 -8.23 -3.07 23.31
C LEU A 75 -7.11 -3.76 22.52
N CYS A 76 -6.31 -2.99 21.78
CA CYS A 76 -5.13 -3.49 21.04
C CYS A 76 -3.82 -3.46 21.86
N GLY A 77 -3.86 -3.07 23.14
CA GLY A 77 -2.76 -3.22 24.10
C GLY A 77 -2.04 -1.92 24.50
N ALA A 78 -2.44 -0.76 23.99
CA ALA A 78 -1.92 0.53 24.47
C ALA A 78 -2.28 0.74 25.95
N ARG A 79 -1.32 1.21 26.75
CA ARG A 79 -1.52 1.52 28.18
C ARG A 79 -1.03 2.89 28.58
N TYR A 80 -0.09 3.50 27.85
CA TYR A 80 0.27 4.89 28.03
C TYR A 80 -0.40 5.74 26.94
N ILE A 81 -1.50 6.40 27.26
CA ILE A 81 -2.36 7.06 26.27
C ILE A 81 -2.10 8.57 26.36
N GLU A 82 -1.31 9.10 25.42
CA GLU A 82 -1.09 10.54 25.31
C GLU A 82 -2.31 11.18 24.64
N LEU A 83 -3.11 11.89 25.44
CA LEU A 83 -4.31 12.55 24.97
C LEU A 83 -3.97 13.66 23.98
N LYS A 84 -4.86 13.88 23.02
CA LYS A 84 -4.68 14.91 22.01
C LYS A 84 -4.55 16.30 22.66
N THR A 85 -3.62 17.10 22.15
CA THR A 85 -3.35 18.45 22.66
C THR A 85 -4.59 19.33 22.52
N VAL A 86 -5.19 19.72 23.65
CA VAL A 86 -6.38 20.58 23.68
C VAL A 86 -6.04 21.98 23.15
N GLN A 87 -7.05 22.73 22.70
CA GLN A 87 -6.92 24.08 22.11
C GLN A 87 -7.73 25.16 22.85
N THR A 88 -7.21 26.40 22.85
CA THR A 88 -7.86 27.57 23.46
C THR A 88 -8.87 28.20 22.51
N LEU A 89 -8.67 28.02 21.19
CA LEU A 89 -9.57 28.48 20.13
C LEU A 89 -10.68 27.45 19.92
N ASP A 90 -11.94 27.90 19.90
CA ASP A 90 -13.10 27.00 19.80
C ASP A 90 -13.33 26.44 18.38
N ASN A 91 -12.84 27.10 17.34
CA ASN A 91 -12.91 26.64 15.95
C ASN A 91 -11.59 26.95 15.23
N ILE A 92 -10.98 25.95 14.60
CA ILE A 92 -9.81 26.09 13.73
C ILE A 92 -10.16 25.57 12.34
N GLU A 93 -9.78 26.30 11.31
CA GLU A 93 -9.83 25.83 9.93
C GLU A 93 -8.57 25.01 9.66
N VAL A 94 -8.73 23.70 9.45
CA VAL A 94 -7.62 22.78 9.20
C VAL A 94 -7.60 22.44 7.73
N THR A 95 -6.47 22.64 7.06
CA THR A 95 -6.31 22.28 5.65
C THR A 95 -6.46 20.78 5.44
N LYS A 96 -7.37 20.38 4.54
CA LYS A 96 -7.63 18.97 4.20
C LYS A 96 -7.27 18.66 2.73
N PRO A 97 -6.81 17.43 2.41
CA PRO A 97 -6.42 16.38 3.35
C PRO A 97 -5.23 16.83 4.21
N CYS A 98 -5.24 16.45 5.49
CA CYS A 98 -4.23 16.86 6.47
C CYS A 98 -3.17 15.78 6.75
N ILE A 99 -3.28 14.59 6.16
CA ILE A 99 -2.36 13.46 6.38
C ILE A 99 -1.98 12.82 5.04
N ASP A 100 -0.68 12.59 4.88
CA ASP A 100 -0.11 11.64 3.93
C ASP A 100 0.77 10.64 4.70
N MET A 101 0.63 9.34 4.43
CA MET A 101 1.35 8.27 5.11
C MET A 101 1.95 7.25 4.12
N GLU A 102 2.18 7.65 2.87
CA GLU A 102 2.62 6.76 1.79
C GLU A 102 3.92 6.00 2.13
N ASP A 103 4.93 6.69 2.65
CA ASP A 103 6.16 6.08 3.19
C ASP A 103 6.53 6.72 4.54
N GLU A 104 7.06 7.95 4.51
CA GLU A 104 7.14 8.80 5.70
C GLU A 104 5.79 9.51 5.89
N GLY A 105 5.45 9.81 7.13
CA GLY A 105 4.20 10.47 7.46
C GLY A 105 4.35 11.98 7.40
N TYR A 106 3.56 12.65 6.57
CA TYR A 106 3.46 14.10 6.49
C TYR A 106 2.09 14.53 7.00
N ASN A 107 2.02 15.65 7.70
CA ASN A 107 0.74 16.21 8.11
C ASN A 107 0.78 17.73 8.21
N CYS A 108 -0.41 18.31 8.05
CA CYS A 108 -0.73 19.67 8.47
C CYS A 108 -1.04 19.63 9.97
N GLU A 109 -0.65 20.69 10.68
CA GLU A 109 -0.69 20.85 12.14
C GLU A 109 -1.75 20.01 12.88
N TRP A 110 -1.31 19.30 13.91
CA TRP A 110 -2.09 18.31 14.68
C TRP A 110 -2.81 18.94 15.87
N SER A 111 -3.62 19.96 15.63
CA SER A 111 -4.56 20.50 16.60
C SER A 111 -5.70 19.53 16.94
N GLN A 112 -6.30 19.65 18.12
CA GLN A 112 -7.53 18.95 18.48
C GLN A 112 -8.72 19.65 17.81
N GLU A 113 -9.44 18.95 16.92
CA GLU A 113 -10.58 19.53 16.17
C GLU A 113 -11.85 19.65 17.03
N LEU A 114 -11.88 18.97 18.18
CA LEU A 114 -12.95 19.08 19.16
C LEU A 114 -12.70 20.27 20.08
N ARG A 115 -13.77 20.92 20.54
CA ARG A 115 -13.69 21.94 21.60
C ARG A 115 -13.14 21.33 22.87
N ILE A 116 -12.61 22.16 23.76
CA ILE A 116 -12.00 21.67 25.01
C ILE A 116 -12.99 20.92 25.91
N GLN A 117 -14.26 21.35 25.98
CA GLN A 117 -15.28 20.62 26.75
C GLN A 117 -15.68 19.31 26.07
N ASP A 118 -15.75 19.30 24.74
CA ASP A 118 -16.04 18.10 23.94
C ASP A 118 -14.92 17.07 24.10
N SER A 119 -13.66 17.51 24.09
CA SER A 119 -12.48 16.68 24.33
C SER A 119 -12.51 16.05 25.72
N PHE A 120 -12.77 16.85 26.75
CA PHE A 120 -12.92 16.34 28.11
C PHE A 120 -14.02 15.27 28.19
N ASP A 121 -15.17 15.50 27.56
CA ASP A 121 -16.28 14.55 27.56
C ASP A 121 -15.90 13.22 26.90
N GLU A 122 -15.21 13.24 25.75
CA GLU A 122 -14.70 12.04 25.08
C GLU A 122 -13.65 11.30 25.93
N TYR A 123 -12.78 12.02 26.63
CA TYR A 123 -11.79 11.42 27.53
C TYR A 123 -12.47 10.74 28.73
N LEU A 124 -13.46 11.39 29.34
CA LEU A 124 -14.25 10.80 30.42
C LEU A 124 -15.07 9.59 29.93
N ASN A 125 -15.64 9.65 28.73
CA ASN A 125 -16.33 8.54 28.09
C ASN A 125 -15.40 7.33 27.95
N ALA A 126 -14.21 7.53 27.38
CA ALA A 126 -13.22 6.46 27.24
C ALA A 126 -12.76 5.89 28.59
N TRP A 127 -12.50 6.74 29.58
CA TRP A 127 -12.11 6.35 30.93
C TRP A 127 -13.13 5.39 31.55
N ILE A 128 -14.41 5.75 31.52
CA ILE A 128 -15.51 4.93 32.04
C ILE A 128 -15.60 3.61 31.28
N LEU A 129 -15.55 3.64 29.95
CA LEU A 129 -15.69 2.46 29.11
C LEU A 129 -14.54 1.47 29.29
N ILE A 130 -13.30 1.93 29.44
CA ILE A 130 -12.15 1.06 29.70
C ILE A 130 -12.32 0.33 31.03
N HIS A 131 -12.69 1.06 32.11
CA HIS A 131 -12.96 0.43 33.40
C HIS A 131 -14.12 -0.58 33.33
N LEU A 132 -15.20 -0.24 32.62
CA LEU A 132 -16.33 -1.14 32.40
C LEU A 132 -15.91 -2.41 31.65
N LEU A 133 -15.11 -2.27 30.59
CA LEU A 133 -14.63 -3.39 29.79
C LEU A 133 -13.65 -4.28 30.57
N LYS A 134 -12.77 -3.70 31.40
CA LYS A 134 -11.91 -4.48 32.30
C LYS A 134 -12.73 -5.37 33.22
N HIS A 135 -13.76 -4.79 33.86
CA HIS A 135 -14.69 -5.55 34.69
C HIS A 135 -15.39 -6.66 33.90
N LYS A 136 -15.97 -6.31 32.74
CA LYS A 136 -16.70 -7.26 31.89
C LYS A 136 -15.84 -8.43 31.40
N PHE A 137 -14.55 -8.20 31.12
CA PHE A 137 -13.61 -9.24 30.71
C PHE A 137 -12.90 -9.95 31.87
N GLY A 138 -13.15 -9.54 33.11
CA GLY A 138 -12.44 -10.08 34.28
C GLY A 138 -10.95 -9.71 34.30
N TRP A 139 -10.57 -8.60 33.66
CA TRP A 139 -9.20 -8.07 33.63
C TRP A 139 -8.87 -7.17 34.82
N ASP A 140 -9.81 -6.97 35.75
CA ASP A 140 -9.64 -6.23 37.01
C ASP A 140 -8.79 -7.02 38.01
N LEU A 141 -7.53 -7.24 37.65
CA LEU A 141 -6.63 -8.06 38.43
C LEU A 141 -5.66 -7.22 39.27
N ASP A 142 -5.42 -5.94 38.93
CA ASP A 142 -4.48 -5.02 39.59
C ASP A 142 -5.12 -3.60 39.70
N GLU A 143 -4.32 -2.55 39.93
CA GLU A 143 -4.76 -1.15 39.76
C GLU A 143 -5.23 -0.86 38.30
N SER A 144 -5.56 0.39 37.97
CA SER A 144 -6.10 0.75 36.64
C SER A 144 -5.30 0.14 35.49
N GLY A 145 -3.96 0.06 35.59
CA GLY A 145 -3.10 -0.67 34.65
C GLY A 145 -2.80 0.08 33.35
N PHE A 146 -3.30 1.30 33.21
CA PHE A 146 -3.09 2.24 32.13
C PHE A 146 -3.06 3.68 32.68
N ILE A 147 -2.48 4.61 31.92
CA ILE A 147 -2.35 6.03 32.27
C ILE A 147 -2.86 6.88 31.11
N PHE A 148 -3.67 7.88 31.42
CA PHE A 148 -3.92 9.01 30.52
C PHE A 148 -2.90 10.10 30.81
N ASN A 149 -2.12 10.48 29.81
CA ASN A 149 -1.15 11.57 29.88
C ASN A 149 -1.70 12.79 29.15
N LEU A 150 -1.83 13.90 29.88
CA LEU A 150 -2.30 15.16 29.31
C LEU A 150 -1.31 15.69 28.29
N SER A 151 -1.78 16.37 27.26
CA SER A 151 -0.93 17.12 26.32
C SER A 151 -1.44 18.55 26.20
N VAL A 152 -0.52 19.51 26.33
CA VAL A 152 -0.79 20.94 26.12
C VAL A 152 0.36 21.55 25.33
N GLY A 153 0.09 22.59 24.54
CA GLY A 153 1.11 23.28 23.77
C GLY A 153 0.72 24.72 23.52
N TYR A 154 0.99 25.58 24.49
CA TYR A 154 0.69 27.01 24.45
C TYR A 154 1.81 27.82 25.08
N ASP A 155 1.72 29.13 24.89
CA ASP A 155 2.43 30.13 25.66
C ASP A 155 1.90 30.16 27.11
N VAL A 156 2.56 30.91 27.99
CA VAL A 156 2.14 31.02 29.40
C VAL A 156 0.70 31.55 29.51
N ASN A 157 0.31 32.49 28.65
CA ASN A 157 -1.04 33.07 28.68
C ASN A 157 -2.11 32.04 28.32
N GLY A 158 -1.86 31.20 27.32
CA GLY A 158 -2.76 30.12 26.91
C GLY A 158 -2.90 29.06 28.00
N ILE A 159 -1.81 28.70 28.68
CA ILE A 159 -1.87 27.78 29.84
C ILE A 159 -2.70 28.36 30.98
N LEU A 160 -2.57 29.66 31.25
CA LEU A 160 -3.31 30.36 32.30
C LEU A 160 -4.74 30.74 31.91
N ASN A 161 -5.16 30.49 30.67
CA ASN A 161 -6.51 30.77 30.21
C ASN A 161 -7.55 30.00 31.04
N GLU A 162 -8.68 30.66 31.35
CA GLU A 162 -9.76 30.08 32.14
C GLU A 162 -10.26 28.74 31.61
N ASN A 163 -10.32 28.55 30.28
CA ASN A 163 -10.79 27.30 29.69
C ASN A 163 -9.80 26.13 29.88
N VAL A 164 -8.49 26.38 29.75
CA VAL A 164 -7.44 25.41 30.02
C VAL A 164 -7.35 25.10 31.52
N GLN A 165 -7.49 26.11 32.38
CA GLN A 165 -7.55 25.93 33.82
C GLN A 165 -8.76 25.09 34.25
N TRP A 166 -9.93 25.34 33.66
CA TRP A 166 -11.12 24.52 33.83
C TRP A 166 -10.85 23.06 33.42
N PHE A 167 -10.22 22.86 32.27
CA PHE A 167 -9.88 21.52 31.78
C PHE A 167 -8.97 20.78 32.76
N PHE A 168 -7.89 21.41 33.23
CA PHE A 168 -7.01 20.79 34.22
C PHE A 168 -7.73 20.46 35.53
N ASN A 169 -8.64 21.32 35.99
CA ASN A 169 -9.43 21.06 37.19
C ASN A 169 -10.33 19.83 37.01
N LYS A 170 -10.97 19.71 35.85
CA LYS A 170 -11.81 18.56 35.50
C LYS A 170 -11.02 17.27 35.29
N MET A 171 -9.81 17.34 34.74
CA MET A 171 -8.94 16.16 34.62
C MET A 171 -8.42 15.68 35.98
N ASN A 172 -8.24 16.59 36.95
CA ASN A 172 -7.82 16.25 38.31
C ASN A 172 -8.97 15.72 39.18
N ASP A 173 -10.19 16.24 39.02
CA ASP A 173 -11.39 15.71 39.68
C ASP A 173 -12.68 16.03 38.88
N CYS A 174 -13.33 14.98 38.38
CA CYS A 174 -14.61 15.05 37.67
C CYS A 174 -15.74 14.26 38.35
N LYS A 175 -15.72 14.15 39.69
CA LYS A 175 -16.71 13.36 40.46
C LYS A 175 -18.15 13.56 39.98
N ASP A 176 -18.57 14.82 39.80
CA ASP A 176 -19.94 15.17 39.41
C ASP A 176 -20.29 14.69 37.99
N GLU A 177 -19.40 14.87 37.02
CA GLU A 177 -19.60 14.42 35.64
C GLU A 177 -19.58 12.88 35.55
N LEU A 178 -18.67 12.26 36.29
CA LEU A 178 -18.55 10.80 36.38
C LEU A 178 -19.83 10.18 36.95
N ASP A 179 -20.31 10.67 38.10
CA ASP A 179 -21.50 10.13 38.76
C ASP A 179 -22.74 10.24 37.85
N LYS A 180 -22.91 11.38 37.14
CA LYS A 180 -23.99 11.55 36.16
C LYS A 180 -23.93 10.52 35.04
N LYS A 181 -22.75 10.27 34.47
CA LYS A 181 -22.57 9.28 33.39
C LYS A 181 -22.77 7.85 33.90
N ILE A 182 -22.32 7.52 35.12
CA ILE A 182 -22.57 6.22 35.74
C ILE A 182 -24.08 5.97 35.90
N GLU A 183 -24.85 6.94 36.41
CA GLU A 183 -26.31 6.79 36.54
C GLU A 183 -27.01 6.52 35.20
N ILE A 184 -26.55 7.16 34.11
CA ILE A 184 -27.06 6.92 32.76
C ILE A 184 -26.77 5.47 32.34
N LEU A 185 -25.53 5.00 32.54
CA LEU A 185 -25.09 3.69 32.08
C LEU A 185 -25.63 2.52 32.91
N LYS A 186 -26.08 2.73 34.17
CA LYS A 186 -26.70 1.67 34.99
C LYS A 186 -27.86 0.95 34.28
N LYS A 187 -28.58 1.65 33.40
CA LYS A 187 -29.68 1.06 32.62
C LYS A 187 -29.20 0.03 31.59
N PHE A 188 -27.98 0.18 31.11
CA PHE A 188 -27.37 -0.66 30.07
C PHE A 188 -26.41 -1.71 30.65
N TYR A 189 -25.73 -1.37 31.74
CA TYR A 189 -24.79 -2.24 32.44
C TYR A 189 -24.91 -2.05 33.97
N PRO A 190 -25.88 -2.72 34.65
CA PRO A 190 -26.17 -2.50 36.07
C PRO A 190 -24.96 -2.68 37.00
N SER A 191 -24.09 -3.66 36.71
CA SER A 191 -22.86 -3.94 37.47
C SER A 191 -21.80 -2.83 37.40
N ILE A 192 -22.01 -1.75 36.63
CA ILE A 192 -21.14 -0.57 36.69
C ILE A 192 -21.06 0.00 38.11
N SER A 193 -22.11 -0.20 38.92
CA SER A 193 -22.16 0.23 40.33
C SER A 193 -21.15 -0.50 41.23
N GLU A 194 -20.65 -1.65 40.79
CA GLU A 194 -19.65 -2.46 41.49
C GLU A 194 -18.21 -2.02 41.14
N ILE A 195 -18.06 -1.20 40.10
CA ILE A 195 -16.76 -0.79 39.55
C ILE A 195 -16.29 0.47 40.25
N LYS A 196 -15.07 0.42 40.81
CA LYS A 196 -14.43 1.61 41.37
C LYS A 196 -13.72 2.39 40.26
N ILE A 197 -14.41 3.37 39.68
CA ILE A 197 -13.85 4.29 38.68
C ILE A 197 -13.29 5.53 39.38
N PRO A 198 -11.98 5.86 39.26
CA PRO A 198 -11.40 7.06 39.84
C PRO A 198 -11.99 8.33 39.21
N SER A 199 -12.25 9.37 40.01
CA SER A 199 -12.67 10.69 39.51
C SER A 199 -11.51 11.56 39.02
N LYS A 200 -10.27 11.17 39.35
CA LYS A 200 -9.06 11.73 38.77
C LYS A 200 -8.69 10.96 37.51
N LEU A 201 -8.69 11.62 36.36
CA LEU A 201 -8.33 11.02 35.08
C LEU A 201 -6.81 11.07 34.85
N SER A 202 -6.15 12.14 35.30
CA SER A 202 -4.72 12.29 35.14
C SER A 202 -4.09 13.20 36.20
N ASP A 203 -2.85 12.89 36.55
CA ASP A 203 -1.93 13.66 37.40
C ASP A 203 -0.60 13.96 36.68
N ASN A 204 -0.56 13.74 35.37
CA ASN A 204 0.65 13.83 34.57
C ASN A 204 0.41 14.51 33.22
N ILE A 205 1.44 15.17 32.70
CA ILE A 205 1.33 16.03 31.53
C ILE A 205 2.62 16.05 30.71
N THR A 206 2.46 16.09 29.40
CA THR A 206 3.51 16.42 28.45
C THR A 206 3.27 17.82 27.89
N LEU A 207 4.20 18.74 28.15
CA LEU A 207 4.23 20.05 27.53
C LEU A 207 4.88 19.91 26.13
N SER A 208 4.06 20.10 25.10
CA SER A 208 4.52 20.27 23.73
C SER A 208 4.99 21.71 23.55
N THR A 209 6.27 21.91 23.25
CA THR A 209 6.79 23.24 22.96
C THR A 209 6.23 23.71 21.62
N MET A 210 5.60 24.89 21.59
CA MET A 210 5.30 25.53 20.30
C MET A 210 6.63 25.84 19.60
N HIS A 211 6.68 25.64 18.28
CA HIS A 211 7.83 26.06 17.49
C HIS A 211 8.05 27.57 17.67
N GLY A 212 9.26 27.98 18.05
CA GLY A 212 9.55 29.37 18.37
C GLY A 212 9.27 29.81 19.81
N CYS A 213 8.83 28.91 20.69
CA CYS A 213 8.66 29.24 22.11
C CYS A 213 10.04 29.42 22.78
N PRO A 214 10.34 30.60 23.36
CA PRO A 214 11.59 30.85 24.06
C PRO A 214 11.86 29.85 25.20
N SER A 215 13.12 29.52 25.45
CA SER A 215 13.52 28.57 26.49
C SER A 215 13.08 28.98 27.88
N ASP A 216 13.14 30.27 28.20
CA ASP A 216 12.68 30.80 29.49
C ASP A 216 11.16 30.67 29.66
N GLU A 217 10.41 30.70 28.55
CA GLU A 217 8.96 30.50 28.56
C GLU A 217 8.60 29.03 28.80
N ILE A 218 9.27 28.11 28.12
CA ILE A 218 9.10 26.66 28.35
C ILE A 218 9.41 26.31 29.81
N GLU A 219 10.49 26.85 30.37
CA GLU A 219 10.85 26.64 31.77
C GLU A 219 9.79 27.21 32.73
N LYS A 220 9.26 28.41 32.47
CA LYS A 220 8.21 29.03 33.29
C LYS A 220 6.94 28.16 33.32
N ILE A 221 6.51 27.66 32.17
CA ILE A 221 5.34 26.76 32.10
C ILE A 221 5.64 25.46 32.83
N GLY A 222 6.81 24.86 32.61
CA GLY A 222 7.24 23.64 33.31
C GLY A 222 7.22 23.80 34.83
N LYS A 223 7.75 24.91 35.36
CA LYS A 223 7.69 25.22 36.80
C LYS A 223 6.26 25.42 37.28
N TYR A 224 5.42 26.14 36.55
CA TYR A 224 4.01 26.31 36.91
C TYR A 224 3.27 24.96 37.02
N LEU A 225 3.45 24.07 36.04
CA LEU A 225 2.83 22.74 36.05
C LEU A 225 3.31 21.87 37.23
N ILE A 226 4.56 22.03 37.65
CA ILE A 226 5.14 21.29 38.78
C ILE A 226 4.75 21.91 40.13
N GLU A 227 4.95 23.22 40.30
CA GLU A 227 4.84 23.92 41.59
C GLU A 227 3.38 24.24 41.93
N GLU A 228 2.63 24.78 40.96
CA GLU A 228 1.26 25.27 41.20
C GLU A 228 0.21 24.21 40.91
N ARG A 229 0.43 23.35 39.89
CA ARG A 229 -0.50 22.27 39.53
C ARG A 229 -0.16 20.91 40.15
N ASN A 230 1.05 20.74 40.69
CA ASN A 230 1.54 19.49 41.29
C ASN A 230 1.40 18.28 40.35
N LEU A 231 1.75 18.47 39.07
CA LEU A 231 1.69 17.44 38.04
C LEU A 231 3.07 16.83 37.76
N HIS A 232 3.09 15.51 37.53
CA HIS A 232 4.26 14.88 36.90
C HIS A 232 4.41 15.41 35.48
N THR A 233 5.56 16.02 35.16
CA THR A 233 5.69 16.85 33.96
C THR A 233 6.81 16.34 33.06
N ALA A 234 6.48 16.11 31.78
CA ALA A 234 7.45 15.85 30.74
C ALA A 234 7.52 17.01 29.74
N ILE A 235 8.73 17.37 29.30
CA ILE A 235 8.92 18.39 28.25
C ILE A 235 9.23 17.71 26.93
N LYS A 236 8.47 18.04 25.88
CA LYS A 236 8.72 17.57 24.53
C LYS A 236 9.94 18.26 23.94
N LEU A 237 10.86 17.48 23.38
CA LEU A 237 12.06 17.96 22.70
C LEU A 237 12.14 17.44 21.26
N ASN A 238 12.57 18.31 20.35
CA ASN A 238 12.66 18.05 18.92
C ASN A 238 14.11 17.72 18.47
N PRO A 239 14.29 16.94 17.39
CA PRO A 239 15.59 16.58 16.80
C PRO A 239 16.43 17.76 16.32
N THR A 240 15.81 18.95 16.15
CA THR A 240 16.50 20.21 15.85
C THR A 240 17.61 20.52 16.85
N LEU A 241 17.56 19.98 18.07
CA LEU A 241 18.62 20.01 19.07
C LEU A 241 19.95 19.34 18.66
N LEU A 242 19.97 18.52 17.62
CA LEU A 242 21.21 18.03 17.00
C LEU A 242 21.99 19.18 16.34
N GLY A 243 21.29 20.20 15.86
CA GLY A 243 21.83 21.25 14.99
C GLY A 243 21.65 20.92 13.51
N SER A 244 21.70 21.96 12.67
CA SER A 244 21.44 21.87 11.22
C SER A 244 22.40 20.89 10.53
N ASP A 245 23.71 21.04 10.74
CA ASP A 245 24.74 20.22 10.10
C ASP A 245 24.60 18.72 10.39
N GLU A 246 24.44 18.35 11.68
CA GLU A 246 24.35 16.94 12.08
C GLU A 246 23.04 16.30 11.60
N LEU A 247 21.93 17.04 11.68
CA LEU A 247 20.64 16.57 11.19
C LEU A 247 20.68 16.33 9.68
N GLN A 248 21.20 17.28 8.89
CA GLN A 248 21.30 17.15 7.43
C GLN A 248 22.24 16.00 7.03
N ALA A 249 23.38 15.85 7.71
CA ALA A 249 24.31 14.76 7.46
C ALA A 249 23.65 13.38 7.68
N ILE A 250 22.82 13.22 8.71
CA ILE A 250 22.09 11.98 8.95
C ILE A 250 20.95 11.82 7.92
N LEU A 251 20.04 12.79 7.84
CA LEU A 251 18.79 12.68 7.08
C LEU A 251 19.02 12.61 5.57
N ASN A 252 19.84 13.52 5.04
CA ASN A 252 19.99 13.71 3.60
C ASN A 252 21.19 12.92 3.06
N GLU A 253 22.36 13.02 3.68
CA GLU A 253 23.58 12.41 3.14
C GLU A 253 23.67 10.91 3.42
N LYS A 254 23.48 10.49 4.68
CA LYS A 254 23.58 9.08 5.07
C LYS A 254 22.35 8.26 4.67
N LEU A 255 21.16 8.74 5.03
CA LEU A 255 19.91 7.98 4.86
C LEU A 255 19.25 8.19 3.48
N GLY A 256 19.63 9.26 2.77
CA GLY A 256 19.19 9.52 1.40
C GLY A 256 17.76 10.05 1.26
N TYR A 257 17.20 10.71 2.28
CA TYR A 257 15.87 11.32 2.17
C TYR A 257 15.92 12.68 1.49
N GLU A 258 14.92 12.95 0.65
CA GLU A 258 14.71 14.26 -0.01
C GLU A 258 13.79 15.16 0.86
N ILE A 259 14.02 15.18 2.18
CA ILE A 259 13.28 16.01 3.14
C ILE A 259 14.11 17.25 3.46
N THR A 260 13.48 18.42 3.46
CA THR A 260 14.15 19.70 3.78
C THR A 260 13.58 20.25 5.08
N VAL A 261 14.43 20.39 6.09
CA VAL A 261 14.12 21.14 7.32
C VAL A 261 14.57 22.58 7.11
N PRO A 262 13.69 23.58 7.27
CA PRO A 262 14.06 24.98 7.08
C PRO A 262 15.01 25.49 8.17
N GLU A 263 15.84 26.49 7.87
CA GLU A 263 16.74 27.11 8.85
C GLU A 263 15.97 27.78 9.99
N GLU A 264 14.79 28.33 9.70
CA GLU A 264 13.89 28.94 10.68
C GLU A 264 13.49 27.95 11.78
N ALA A 265 13.34 26.66 11.47
CA ALA A 265 13.02 25.63 12.47
C ALA A 265 14.17 25.47 13.48
N PHE A 266 15.42 25.63 13.05
CA PHE A 266 16.57 25.61 13.95
C PHE A 266 16.69 26.91 14.73
N GLU A 267 16.42 28.07 14.11
CA GLU A 267 16.50 29.39 14.75
C GLU A 267 15.49 29.54 15.89
N HIS A 268 14.26 29.10 15.66
CA HIS A 268 13.12 29.24 16.56
C HIS A 268 13.06 28.17 17.67
N ASP A 269 13.54 26.95 17.40
CA ASP A 269 13.52 25.90 18.42
C ASP A 269 14.58 26.11 19.52
N LEU A 270 14.32 25.49 20.66
CA LEU A 270 15.20 25.41 21.83
C LEU A 270 16.62 25.00 21.43
N LYS A 271 17.62 25.73 21.93
CA LYS A 271 19.04 25.41 21.69
C LYS A 271 19.55 24.38 22.69
N TYR A 272 20.55 23.61 22.27
CA TYR A 272 21.08 22.53 23.10
C TYR A 272 21.59 22.99 24.48
N PRO A 273 22.43 24.04 24.61
CA PRO A 273 22.89 24.49 25.93
C PRO A 273 21.73 24.93 26.85
N GLU A 274 20.77 25.67 26.30
CA GLU A 274 19.57 26.13 27.03
C GLU A 274 18.70 24.95 27.48
N ALA A 275 18.59 23.90 26.65
CA ALA A 275 17.91 22.67 27.03
C ALA A 275 18.55 22.02 28.27
N ILE A 276 19.89 21.94 28.33
CA ILE A 276 20.61 21.38 29.49
C ILE A 276 20.32 22.19 30.76
N GLU A 277 20.33 23.51 30.67
CA GLU A 277 20.03 24.40 31.81
C GLU A 277 18.59 24.21 32.31
N MET A 278 17.62 24.22 31.38
CA MET A 278 16.21 24.00 31.67
C MET A 278 15.97 22.63 32.32
N ILE A 279 16.54 21.56 31.77
CA ILE A 279 16.42 20.19 32.29
C ILE A 279 16.94 20.12 33.74
N ASN A 280 18.09 20.72 34.02
CA ASN A 280 18.64 20.75 35.37
C ASN A 280 17.77 21.55 36.35
N SER A 281 17.21 22.67 35.89
CA SER A 281 16.31 23.51 36.68
C SER A 281 15.02 22.75 37.04
N LEU A 282 14.34 22.19 36.05
CA LEU A 282 13.07 21.48 36.25
C LEU A 282 13.23 20.19 37.07
N ASN A 283 14.36 19.48 36.94
CA ASN A 283 14.69 18.34 37.81
C ASN A 283 14.81 18.73 39.29
N LYS A 284 15.41 19.89 39.58
CA LYS A 284 15.50 20.40 40.97
C LYS A 284 14.11 20.80 41.48
N THR A 285 13.32 21.45 40.63
CA THR A 285 11.96 21.87 40.98
C THR A 285 11.05 20.67 41.23
N SER A 286 11.08 19.63 40.39
CA SER A 286 10.27 18.43 40.58
C SER A 286 10.65 17.66 41.85
N ALA A 287 11.95 17.49 42.11
CA ALA A 287 12.43 16.86 43.34
C ALA A 287 11.98 17.60 44.60
N LYS A 288 11.96 18.95 44.58
CA LYS A 288 11.48 19.78 45.69
C LYS A 288 9.98 19.60 45.96
N ASN A 289 9.18 19.36 44.91
CA ASN A 289 7.72 19.21 45.01
C ASN A 289 7.25 17.76 45.14
N GLY A 290 8.16 16.78 45.03
CA GLY A 290 7.82 15.36 45.16
C GLY A 290 7.07 14.79 43.95
N VAL A 291 7.23 15.40 42.77
CA VAL A 291 6.68 14.91 41.49
C VAL A 291 7.81 14.43 40.58
N GLU A 292 7.46 13.67 39.54
CA GLU A 292 8.42 13.15 38.56
C GLU A 292 8.57 14.15 37.40
N PHE A 293 9.81 14.33 36.93
CA PHE A 293 10.13 15.08 35.74
C PHE A 293 10.78 14.17 34.70
N GLY A 294 10.43 14.36 33.43
CA GLY A 294 11.01 13.61 32.34
C GLY A 294 11.03 14.39 31.03
N LEU A 295 11.46 13.71 29.98
CA LEU A 295 11.50 14.25 28.61
C LEU A 295 10.67 13.38 27.70
N LYS A 296 10.05 14.02 26.69
CA LYS A 296 9.42 13.34 25.58
C LYS A 296 10.22 13.62 24.32
N LEU A 297 10.85 12.62 23.73
CA LEU A 297 11.44 12.80 22.41
C LEU A 297 10.36 12.62 21.34
N THR A 298 10.26 13.63 20.47
CA THR A 298 9.12 13.91 19.59
C THR A 298 8.69 12.74 18.68
N ASN A 299 7.45 12.85 18.20
CA ASN A 299 6.86 12.05 17.14
C ASN A 299 6.97 12.70 15.74
N THR A 300 7.35 13.98 15.66
CA THR A 300 7.36 14.78 14.41
C THR A 300 8.58 15.68 14.27
N LEU A 301 8.95 16.01 13.04
CA LEU A 301 9.98 16.96 12.65
C LEU A 301 9.41 17.96 11.63
N GLU A 302 9.57 19.26 11.88
CA GLU A 302 9.15 20.30 10.96
C GLU A 302 9.94 20.24 9.64
N SER A 303 9.25 20.45 8.52
CA SER A 303 9.81 20.27 7.17
C SER A 303 9.05 21.09 6.13
N LEU A 304 9.70 21.41 5.01
CA LEU A 304 9.05 22.03 3.86
C LEU A 304 8.15 21.02 3.13
N ASN A 305 7.01 21.50 2.61
CA ASN A 305 6.14 20.74 1.70
C ASN A 305 6.74 20.69 0.27
N SER A 306 7.97 20.16 0.15
CA SER A 306 8.84 20.28 -1.03
C SER A 306 8.36 19.48 -2.25
N THR A 307 7.54 18.46 -2.05
CA THR A 307 7.00 17.60 -3.13
C THR A 307 5.49 17.79 -3.36
N HIS A 308 4.85 18.69 -2.60
CA HIS A 308 3.39 18.85 -2.55
C HIS A 308 2.64 17.59 -2.08
N TRP A 309 3.12 16.93 -1.02
CA TRP A 309 2.42 15.80 -0.36
C TRP A 309 1.03 16.21 0.13
N LEU A 310 0.94 17.45 0.63
CA LEU A 310 -0.28 18.06 1.17
C LEU A 310 -0.64 19.30 0.34
N PRO A 311 -1.84 19.90 0.54
CA PRO A 311 -2.30 21.02 -0.28
C PRO A 311 -1.26 22.14 -0.43
N LYS A 312 -1.18 22.72 -1.64
CA LYS A 312 -0.08 23.60 -2.05
C LYS A 312 0.06 24.88 -1.23
N ASP A 313 -1.03 25.30 -0.59
CA ASP A 313 -1.05 26.50 0.25
C ASP A 313 -0.32 26.26 1.59
N GLU A 314 -0.14 24.99 1.98
CA GLU A 314 0.68 24.59 3.12
C GLU A 314 2.15 24.52 2.73
N LYS A 315 2.92 25.50 3.20
CA LYS A 315 4.37 25.55 2.96
C LYS A 315 5.15 24.67 3.93
N MET A 316 4.65 24.55 5.15
CA MET A 316 5.27 23.86 6.28
C MET A 316 4.43 22.64 6.67
N VAL A 317 5.08 21.50 6.89
CA VAL A 317 4.45 20.25 7.28
C VAL A 317 5.31 19.52 8.30
N TYR A 318 4.71 18.59 9.03
CA TYR A 318 5.43 17.77 10.01
C TYR A 318 5.68 16.36 9.47
N THR A 319 6.96 16.03 9.30
CA THR A 319 7.43 14.70 8.94
C THR A 319 7.47 13.78 10.18
N SER A 320 7.11 12.52 10.01
CA SER A 320 7.17 11.46 11.02
C SER A 320 7.48 10.12 10.36
N GLY A 321 7.75 9.09 11.16
CA GLY A 321 8.01 7.75 10.64
C GLY A 321 9.48 7.34 10.74
N ARG A 322 9.91 6.51 9.79
CA ARG A 322 11.17 5.77 9.82
C ARG A 322 12.38 6.69 9.67
N ALA A 323 12.27 7.78 8.91
CA ALA A 323 13.31 8.80 8.79
C ALA A 323 13.64 9.48 10.12
N LEU A 324 12.65 9.60 11.02
CA LEU A 324 12.79 10.28 12.29
C LEU A 324 13.55 9.45 13.33
N HIS A 325 13.48 8.11 13.23
CA HIS A 325 14.02 7.23 14.25
C HIS A 325 15.54 7.39 14.46
N PRO A 326 16.40 7.34 13.42
CA PRO A 326 17.84 7.52 13.62
C PRO A 326 18.22 8.90 14.17
N LEU A 327 17.51 9.96 13.74
CA LEU A 327 17.72 11.32 14.26
C LEU A 327 17.45 11.38 15.76
N THR A 328 16.29 10.90 16.18
CA THR A 328 15.88 11.00 17.58
C THR A 328 16.64 10.05 18.50
N VAL A 329 17.06 8.86 18.02
CA VAL A 329 17.96 7.98 18.77
C VAL A 329 19.32 8.64 19.00
N ASN A 330 19.87 9.34 17.99
CA ASN A 330 21.14 10.07 18.14
C ASN A 330 20.99 11.28 19.08
N LEU A 331 19.84 11.98 19.06
CA LEU A 331 19.54 13.00 20.06
C LEU A 331 19.45 12.41 21.48
N ALA A 332 18.78 11.26 21.64
CA ALA A 332 18.69 10.55 22.91
C ALA A 332 20.07 10.18 23.43
N LYS A 333 20.96 9.69 22.56
CA LYS A 333 22.37 9.40 22.89
C LYS A 333 23.09 10.63 23.41
N LYS A 334 22.96 11.77 22.72
CA LYS A 334 23.60 13.04 23.10
C LYS A 334 23.14 13.49 24.49
N LEU A 335 21.83 13.56 24.70
CA LEU A 335 21.23 13.93 25.98
C LEU A 335 21.60 12.96 27.11
N GLN A 336 21.47 11.65 26.90
CA GLN A 336 21.80 10.68 27.96
C GLN A 336 23.29 10.67 28.29
N THR A 337 24.17 10.96 27.33
CA THR A 337 25.62 11.06 27.59
C THR A 337 25.93 12.21 28.56
N ASP A 338 25.32 13.37 28.36
CA ASP A 338 25.53 14.55 29.21
C ASP A 338 24.98 14.40 30.63
N PHE A 339 24.07 13.44 30.84
CA PHE A 339 23.41 13.16 32.11
C PHE A 339 23.70 11.76 32.67
N ASP A 340 24.76 11.09 32.21
CA ASP A 340 25.18 9.75 32.65
C ASP A 340 24.07 8.68 32.61
N GLY A 341 23.17 8.73 31.62
CA GLY A 341 22.06 7.78 31.48
C GLY A 341 20.91 7.99 32.48
N LYS A 342 20.89 9.09 33.23
CA LYS A 342 19.92 9.33 34.32
C LYS A 342 18.64 10.00 33.86
N LEU A 343 18.55 10.47 32.62
CA LEU A 343 17.33 11.13 32.14
C LEU A 343 16.22 10.10 31.98
N ASP A 344 15.04 10.48 32.44
CA ASP A 344 13.81 9.76 32.20
C ASP A 344 13.20 10.20 30.86
N ILE A 345 13.21 9.30 29.86
CA ILE A 345 12.86 9.64 28.48
C ILE A 345 11.73 8.74 27.97
N SER A 346 10.57 9.33 27.74
CA SER A 346 9.54 8.76 26.87
C SER A 346 9.91 8.98 25.40
N PHE A 347 9.61 8.00 24.54
CA PHE A 347 10.07 7.98 23.15
C PHE A 347 8.94 7.69 22.17
N SER A 348 8.97 8.27 20.96
CA SER A 348 7.97 7.99 19.91
C SER A 348 8.56 7.82 18.51
N ALA A 349 9.42 8.74 18.08
CA ALA A 349 10.10 8.82 16.78
C ALA A 349 10.26 7.51 15.99
N GLY A 350 9.27 7.18 15.16
CA GLY A 350 9.34 6.05 14.23
C GLY A 350 9.44 4.67 14.87
N VAL A 351 9.03 4.50 16.13
CA VAL A 351 9.03 3.18 16.76
C VAL A 351 7.98 2.28 16.14
N ASP A 352 8.41 1.09 15.80
CA ASP A 352 7.61 0.05 15.20
C ASP A 352 7.92 -1.34 15.78
N THR A 353 7.24 -2.38 15.29
CA THR A 353 7.40 -3.73 15.82
C THR A 353 8.82 -4.30 15.68
N PHE A 354 9.66 -3.75 14.79
CA PHE A 354 11.00 -4.25 14.50
C PHE A 354 12.10 -3.54 15.28
N ASN A 355 11.81 -2.38 15.90
CA ASN A 355 12.76 -1.63 16.71
C ASN A 355 12.30 -1.36 18.15
N VAL A 356 11.08 -1.73 18.52
CA VAL A 356 10.54 -1.53 19.88
C VAL A 356 11.41 -2.19 20.96
N ALA A 357 11.91 -3.40 20.71
CA ALA A 357 12.74 -4.13 21.66
C ALA A 357 14.09 -3.44 21.89
N ASP A 358 14.74 -2.97 20.83
CA ASP A 358 16.01 -2.23 20.94
C ASP A 358 15.80 -0.87 21.61
N THR A 359 14.69 -0.18 21.32
CA THR A 359 14.33 1.08 21.96
C THR A 359 14.15 0.90 23.48
N LEU A 360 13.41 -0.13 23.91
CA LEU A 360 13.25 -0.45 25.34
C LEU A 360 14.58 -0.85 25.99
N ALA A 361 15.44 -1.60 25.29
CA ALA A 361 16.77 -1.98 25.78
C ALA A 361 17.66 -0.75 26.04
N CYS A 362 17.42 0.37 25.35
CA CYS A 362 18.11 1.64 25.58
C CYS A 362 17.61 2.40 26.83
N ASN A 363 16.70 1.79 27.62
CA ASN A 363 16.02 2.43 28.76
C ASN A 363 15.16 3.64 28.37
N LEU A 364 14.62 3.65 27.15
CA LEU A 364 13.70 4.67 26.65
C LEU A 364 12.26 4.18 26.81
N LYS A 365 11.54 4.70 27.82
CA LYS A 365 10.20 4.22 28.23
C LYS A 365 9.42 5.32 28.99
N PRO A 366 8.08 5.38 28.87
CA PRO A 366 7.22 4.58 27.98
C PRO A 366 7.38 4.97 26.50
N ILE A 367 6.99 4.07 25.61
CA ILE A 367 7.02 4.27 24.16
C ILE A 367 5.61 4.59 23.66
N THR A 368 5.46 5.61 22.80
CA THR A 368 4.19 5.88 22.12
C THR A 368 4.31 5.86 20.61
N VAL A 369 3.23 5.45 19.95
CA VAL A 369 3.21 5.21 18.49
C VAL A 369 2.03 5.97 17.87
N CYS A 370 2.24 6.52 16.66
CA CYS A 370 1.17 7.10 15.85
C CYS A 370 1.31 6.73 14.36
N SER A 371 2.43 7.08 13.72
CA SER A 371 2.62 6.89 12.27
C SER A 371 2.47 5.44 11.83
N ASP A 372 2.95 4.48 12.63
CA ASP A 372 2.77 3.06 12.31
C ASP A 372 1.29 2.65 12.32
N LEU A 373 0.49 3.19 13.25
CA LEU A 373 -0.94 2.92 13.39
C LEU A 373 -1.80 3.69 12.38
N LEU A 374 -1.22 4.59 11.59
CA LEU A 374 -1.89 5.21 10.43
C LEU A 374 -1.68 4.40 9.15
N LYS A 375 -0.83 3.37 9.18
CA LYS A 375 -0.61 2.47 8.04
C LYS A 375 -1.57 1.28 8.07
N PRO A 376 -1.71 0.54 6.95
CA PRO A 376 -2.64 -0.60 6.86
C PRO A 376 -2.49 -1.60 8.01
N GLY A 377 -3.60 -1.94 8.65
CA GLY A 377 -3.67 -2.70 9.90
C GLY A 377 -4.09 -1.86 11.11
N GLY A 378 -3.81 -0.56 11.09
CA GLY A 378 -4.27 0.38 12.11
C GLY A 378 -3.86 -0.01 13.51
N TYR A 379 -4.81 0.06 14.44
CA TYR A 379 -4.66 -0.35 15.84
C TYR A 379 -4.14 -1.79 16.01
N LEU A 380 -4.51 -2.71 15.11
CA LEU A 380 -4.12 -4.12 15.18
C LEU A 380 -2.66 -4.39 14.83
N ARG A 381 -1.88 -3.36 14.52
CA ARG A 381 -0.42 -3.48 14.50
C ARG A 381 0.17 -3.67 15.90
N LEU A 382 -0.45 -3.14 16.96
CA LEU A 382 0.06 -3.19 18.32
C LEU A 382 0.27 -4.63 18.87
N PRO A 383 -0.64 -5.61 18.68
CA PRO A 383 -0.41 -6.99 19.09
C PRO A 383 0.95 -7.56 18.66
N GLN A 384 1.41 -7.25 17.44
CA GLN A 384 2.70 -7.73 16.95
C GLN A 384 3.89 -7.19 17.76
N TYR A 385 3.80 -5.96 18.29
CA TYR A 385 4.85 -5.40 19.14
C TYR A 385 5.06 -6.27 20.37
N PHE A 386 3.98 -6.74 20.98
CA PHE A 386 4.06 -7.58 22.17
C PHE A 386 4.54 -8.99 21.85
N ASP A 387 4.18 -9.55 20.69
CA ASP A 387 4.73 -10.83 20.22
C ASP A 387 6.26 -10.76 20.07
N GLU A 388 6.78 -9.71 19.41
CA GLU A 388 8.23 -9.51 19.26
C GLU A 388 8.92 -9.18 20.59
N LEU A 389 8.30 -8.37 21.47
CA LEU A 389 8.83 -8.13 22.81
C LEU A 389 8.96 -9.42 23.62
N LYS A 390 7.91 -10.25 23.67
CA LYS A 390 7.95 -11.54 24.40
C LYS A 390 9.06 -12.45 23.86
N LYS A 391 9.24 -12.48 22.54
CA LYS A 391 10.31 -13.23 21.89
C LYS A 391 11.69 -12.71 22.31
N HIS A 392 11.94 -11.40 22.25
CA HIS A 392 13.22 -10.80 22.64
C HIS A 392 13.54 -10.94 24.14
N PHE A 393 12.54 -10.84 25.02
CA PHE A 393 12.74 -11.10 26.46
C PHE A 393 13.17 -12.56 26.69
N LYS A 394 12.56 -13.51 25.99
CA LYS A 394 12.90 -14.93 26.06
C LYS A 394 14.32 -15.21 25.53
N GLU A 395 14.75 -14.53 24.47
CA GLU A 395 16.10 -14.69 23.88
C GLU A 395 17.23 -14.37 24.88
N VAL A 396 17.00 -13.43 25.79
CA VAL A 396 17.98 -13.03 26.82
C VAL A 396 17.60 -13.50 28.24
N CYS A 397 16.62 -14.40 28.36
CA CYS A 397 16.15 -14.96 29.63
C CYS A 397 15.77 -13.89 30.69
N ALA A 398 15.12 -12.80 30.28
CA ALA A 398 14.70 -11.73 31.17
C ALA A 398 13.25 -11.89 31.62
N ASN A 399 12.99 -11.69 32.92
CA ASN A 399 11.65 -11.73 33.53
C ASN A 399 11.13 -10.35 33.94
N SER A 400 11.94 -9.30 33.75
CA SER A 400 11.57 -7.90 33.99
C SER A 400 12.24 -6.98 32.95
N ILE A 401 11.74 -5.76 32.78
CA ILE A 401 12.37 -4.73 31.93
C ILE A 401 13.81 -4.45 32.37
N ASP A 402 14.06 -4.42 33.68
CA ASP A 402 15.39 -4.08 34.18
C ASP A 402 16.41 -5.19 33.93
N GLU A 403 15.98 -6.45 34.06
CA GLU A 403 16.77 -7.61 33.61
C GLU A 403 16.98 -7.57 32.10
N PHE A 404 15.97 -7.20 31.32
CA PHE A 404 16.07 -7.13 29.86
C PHE A 404 17.12 -6.11 29.41
N ILE A 405 17.07 -4.89 29.95
CA ILE A 405 18.06 -3.83 29.65
C ILE A 405 19.47 -4.26 30.07
N SER A 406 19.62 -4.84 31.26
CA SER A 406 20.91 -5.29 31.79
C SER A 406 21.50 -6.45 30.98
N ASN A 407 20.68 -7.44 30.63
CA ASN A 407 21.14 -8.61 29.86
C ASN A 407 21.52 -8.24 28.42
N ARG A 408 20.81 -7.29 27.78
CA ARG A 408 21.15 -6.80 26.44
C ARG A 408 22.48 -6.04 26.40
N SER A 409 22.86 -5.39 27.50
CA SER A 409 24.12 -4.61 27.57
C SER A 409 25.37 -5.49 27.72
N ASN A 410 25.19 -6.77 28.03
CA ASN A 410 26.27 -7.70 28.41
C ASN A 410 27.16 -7.13 29.55
N SER A 411 26.61 -6.26 30.41
CA SER A 411 27.33 -5.59 31.48
C SER A 411 26.63 -5.79 32.84
N LYS A 412 27.42 -5.99 33.90
CA LYS A 412 26.90 -6.07 35.29
C LYS A 412 26.75 -4.69 35.96
N LYS A 413 26.58 -3.64 35.15
CA LYS A 413 26.44 -2.26 35.60
C LYS A 413 25.02 -1.97 36.07
N ASN A 414 24.81 -0.81 36.72
CA ASN A 414 23.46 -0.37 37.06
C ASN A 414 22.61 -0.14 35.79
N ILE A 415 21.30 0.03 35.98
CA ILE A 415 20.33 0.10 34.89
C ILE A 415 20.57 1.29 33.94
N ASN A 416 20.95 2.45 34.47
CA ASN A 416 21.19 3.67 33.71
C ASN A 416 22.42 3.51 32.81
N GLU A 417 23.52 2.99 33.36
CA GLU A 417 24.73 2.71 32.60
C GLU A 417 24.50 1.61 31.54
N SER A 418 23.73 0.58 31.87
CA SER A 418 23.36 -0.47 30.90
C SER A 418 22.52 0.09 29.75
N GLY A 419 21.53 0.92 30.06
CA GLY A 419 20.70 1.62 29.08
C GLY A 419 21.52 2.53 28.17
N LEU A 420 22.40 3.36 28.74
CA LEU A 420 23.29 4.24 27.98
C LEU A 420 24.26 3.44 27.07
N ASN A 421 24.79 2.31 27.54
CA ASN A 421 25.64 1.46 26.72
C ASN A 421 24.87 0.86 25.53
N ASN A 422 23.65 0.37 25.76
CA ASN A 422 22.76 -0.10 24.68
C ASN A 422 22.47 1.02 23.68
N LEU A 423 22.14 2.22 24.18
CA LEU A 423 21.82 3.40 23.37
C LEU A 423 23.00 3.84 22.50
N ASN A 424 24.22 3.84 23.03
CA ASN A 424 25.42 4.18 22.28
C ASN A 424 25.62 3.24 21.09
N ASN A 425 25.51 1.93 21.30
CA ASN A 425 25.62 0.93 20.24
C ASN A 425 24.46 1.03 19.25
N TYR A 426 23.24 1.26 19.75
CA TYR A 426 22.05 1.32 18.93
C TYR A 426 22.06 2.53 18.00
N ALA A 427 22.44 3.70 18.51
CA ALA A 427 22.54 4.95 17.75
C ALA A 427 23.50 4.85 16.55
N ASP A 428 24.59 4.10 16.68
CA ASP A 428 25.53 3.87 15.58
C ASP A 428 24.92 2.86 14.58
N SER A 429 24.28 1.81 15.08
CA SER A 429 23.66 0.76 14.25
C SER A 429 22.53 1.29 13.35
N VAL A 430 21.72 2.23 13.83
CA VAL A 430 20.57 2.78 13.06
C VAL A 430 21.00 3.63 11.87
N LEU A 431 22.24 4.16 11.87
CA LEU A 431 22.78 4.92 10.73
C LEU A 431 23.22 4.00 9.57
N GLU A 432 23.72 2.81 9.90
CA GLU A 432 24.21 1.82 8.92
C GLU A 432 23.11 0.82 8.49
N ASN A 433 22.04 0.69 9.27
CA ASN A 433 20.98 -0.27 9.00
C ASN A 433 20.16 0.15 7.78
N LYS A 434 20.22 -0.67 6.72
CA LYS A 434 19.47 -0.51 5.46
C LYS A 434 17.97 -0.33 5.66
N TYR A 435 17.41 -0.82 6.77
CA TYR A 435 16.01 -0.60 7.11
C TYR A 435 15.66 0.89 7.08
N TYR A 436 16.53 1.78 7.58
CA TYR A 436 16.26 3.22 7.68
C TYR A 436 16.61 4.02 6.43
N HIS A 437 17.24 3.41 5.42
CA HIS A 437 17.64 4.09 4.19
C HIS A 437 16.46 4.24 3.22
N LYS A 438 16.30 5.40 2.58
CA LYS A 438 15.20 5.64 1.62
C LYS A 438 15.27 4.69 0.41
N SER A 439 16.46 4.28 0.01
CA SER A 439 16.69 3.37 -1.13
C SER A 439 16.11 1.96 -0.95
N ASN A 440 15.82 1.54 0.29
CA ASN A 440 15.28 0.20 0.58
C ASN A 440 13.75 0.11 0.36
N PHE A 441 13.06 1.26 0.24
CA PHE A 441 11.63 1.36 -0.07
C PHE A 441 11.42 2.26 -1.31
N PRO A 442 11.78 1.76 -2.51
CA PRO A 442 11.84 2.57 -3.73
C PRO A 442 10.49 2.73 -4.46
N PHE A 443 9.41 2.15 -3.91
CA PHE A 443 8.09 2.18 -4.56
C PHE A 443 7.46 3.55 -4.39
N GLU A 444 6.87 4.07 -5.48
CA GLU A 444 6.21 5.38 -5.47
C GLU A 444 4.82 5.28 -4.86
N ASN A 445 3.88 4.56 -5.50
CA ASN A 445 2.51 4.43 -4.99
C ASN A 445 1.81 3.11 -5.37
N ILE A 446 0.74 2.80 -4.62
CA ILE A 446 -0.12 1.62 -4.83
C ILE A 446 -1.20 1.82 -5.92
N LYS A 447 -1.44 3.07 -6.34
CA LYS A 447 -2.58 3.46 -7.18
C LYS A 447 -2.55 2.79 -8.56
N THR A 448 -3.71 2.34 -9.03
CA THR A 448 -3.98 1.84 -10.37
C THR A 448 -4.95 2.77 -11.10
N ASP A 449 -5.18 2.51 -12.40
CA ASP A 449 -6.10 3.31 -13.22
C ASP A 449 -7.58 2.97 -12.97
N ARG A 450 -7.89 1.91 -12.21
CA ARG A 450 -9.27 1.51 -11.90
C ARG A 450 -9.98 2.55 -11.04
N GLU A 451 -11.14 2.97 -11.53
CA GLU A 451 -12.04 3.88 -10.80
C GLU A 451 -12.60 3.22 -9.54
N LEU A 452 -12.62 3.97 -8.44
CA LEU A 452 -13.31 3.55 -7.23
C LEU A 452 -14.83 3.66 -7.43
N THR A 453 -15.54 2.58 -7.14
CA THR A 453 -17.00 2.51 -7.16
C THR A 453 -17.58 2.55 -5.75
N ALA A 454 -18.86 2.93 -5.62
CA ALA A 454 -19.56 2.92 -4.33
C ALA A 454 -19.62 1.50 -3.73
N TYR A 455 -19.91 0.50 -4.59
CA TYR A 455 -20.02 -0.92 -4.25
C TYR A 455 -19.08 -1.76 -5.11
N ASP A 456 -18.81 -3.00 -4.69
CA ASP A 456 -18.03 -3.99 -5.44
C ASP A 456 -16.59 -3.55 -5.78
N CYS A 457 -15.88 -2.94 -4.82
CA CYS A 457 -14.54 -2.40 -5.04
C CYS A 457 -13.39 -3.39 -4.80
N ILE A 458 -13.66 -4.60 -4.30
CA ILE A 458 -12.62 -5.58 -3.97
C ILE A 458 -12.03 -6.14 -5.26
N HIS A 459 -10.72 -5.94 -5.44
CA HIS A 459 -9.95 -6.55 -6.51
C HIS A 459 -8.46 -6.36 -6.21
N ALA A 460 -7.65 -7.40 -6.42
CA ALA A 460 -6.21 -7.29 -6.15
C ALA A 460 -5.48 -6.46 -7.23
N PRO A 461 -4.70 -5.43 -6.85
CA PRO A 461 -3.96 -4.59 -7.79
C PRO A 461 -2.89 -5.37 -8.58
N CYS A 462 -2.39 -6.48 -8.04
CA CYS A 462 -1.44 -7.34 -8.76
C CYS A 462 -2.09 -8.14 -9.91
N ILE A 463 -3.40 -8.43 -9.82
CA ILE A 463 -4.16 -9.04 -10.91
C ILE A 463 -4.38 -7.98 -11.99
N GLU A 464 -4.89 -6.81 -11.58
CA GLU A 464 -5.20 -5.68 -12.47
C GLU A 464 -3.98 -5.19 -13.29
N ALA A 465 -2.81 -5.09 -12.65
CA ALA A 465 -1.59 -4.66 -13.32
C ALA A 465 -0.98 -5.73 -14.24
N CYS A 466 -1.46 -6.97 -14.20
CA CYS A 466 -0.95 -8.08 -15.00
C CYS A 466 -1.76 -8.23 -16.29
N ALA A 467 -1.11 -8.14 -17.46
CA ALA A 467 -1.79 -8.20 -18.76
C ALA A 467 -2.54 -9.52 -19.07
N VAL A 468 -2.34 -10.56 -18.26
CA VAL A 468 -3.07 -11.85 -18.38
C VAL A 468 -4.08 -12.06 -17.25
N ASP A 469 -4.32 -11.04 -16.41
CA ASP A 469 -5.16 -11.11 -15.20
C ASP A 469 -4.77 -12.29 -14.30
N GLN A 470 -3.46 -12.52 -14.14
CA GLN A 470 -2.94 -13.66 -13.40
C GLN A 470 -3.50 -13.65 -11.97
N ASN A 471 -4.22 -14.70 -11.58
CA ASN A 471 -4.71 -14.86 -10.21
C ASN A 471 -3.57 -15.17 -9.22
N VAL A 472 -2.83 -14.13 -8.83
CA VAL A 472 -1.71 -14.21 -7.87
C VAL A 472 -2.14 -14.72 -6.50
N PRO A 473 -3.22 -14.19 -5.88
CA PRO A 473 -3.65 -14.65 -4.55
C PRO A 473 -3.92 -16.16 -4.49
N GLU A 474 -4.55 -16.75 -5.53
CA GLU A 474 -4.90 -18.17 -5.54
C GLU A 474 -3.65 -19.07 -5.54
N TYR A 475 -2.70 -18.87 -6.46
CA TYR A 475 -1.52 -19.74 -6.46
C TYR A 475 -0.62 -19.51 -5.25
N MET A 476 -0.60 -18.30 -4.68
CA MET A 476 0.08 -18.03 -3.41
C MET A 476 -0.55 -18.84 -2.27
N TYR A 477 -1.89 -18.87 -2.20
CA TYR A 477 -2.61 -19.68 -1.23
C TYR A 477 -2.26 -21.17 -1.40
N GLN A 478 -2.31 -21.70 -2.62
CA GLN A 478 -2.01 -23.11 -2.88
C GLN A 478 -0.56 -23.47 -2.53
N VAL A 479 0.42 -22.62 -2.87
CA VAL A 479 1.82 -22.83 -2.48
C VAL A 479 1.97 -22.83 -0.95
N SER A 480 1.40 -21.86 -0.24
CA SER A 480 1.51 -21.79 1.22
C SER A 480 1.00 -23.07 1.91
N ASN A 481 -0.05 -23.68 1.35
CA ASN A 481 -0.65 -24.93 1.80
C ASN A 481 0.03 -26.21 1.27
N GLY A 482 1.11 -26.09 0.49
CA GLY A 482 1.83 -27.24 -0.08
C GLY A 482 1.12 -27.92 -1.27
N ASN A 483 0.08 -27.31 -1.83
CA ASN A 483 -0.70 -27.84 -2.95
C ASN A 483 -0.10 -27.43 -4.30
N LEU A 484 1.12 -27.88 -4.58
CA LEU A 484 1.88 -27.43 -5.75
C LEU A 484 1.17 -27.66 -7.11
N GLN A 485 0.45 -28.77 -7.26
CA GLN A 485 -0.29 -29.07 -8.49
C GLN A 485 -1.44 -28.08 -8.72
N LYS A 486 -2.21 -27.77 -7.67
CA LYS A 486 -3.29 -26.76 -7.74
C LYS A 486 -2.74 -25.37 -8.01
N ALA A 487 -1.56 -25.04 -7.47
CA ALA A 487 -0.87 -23.79 -7.78
C ALA A 487 -0.51 -23.70 -9.28
N TYR A 488 -0.05 -24.81 -9.88
CA TYR A 488 0.25 -24.86 -11.32
C TYR A 488 -1.02 -24.72 -12.18
N GLU A 489 -2.11 -25.36 -11.78
CA GLU A 489 -3.43 -25.22 -12.43
C GLU A 489 -3.91 -23.76 -12.37
N ALA A 490 -3.86 -23.12 -11.20
CA ALA A 490 -4.22 -21.71 -11.03
C ALA A 490 -3.34 -20.77 -11.87
N VAL A 491 -2.05 -21.09 -12.06
CA VAL A 491 -1.18 -20.31 -12.94
C VAL A 491 -1.58 -20.48 -14.41
N THR A 492 -1.76 -21.72 -14.86
CA THR A 492 -1.97 -22.09 -16.27
C THR A 492 -3.39 -21.85 -16.78
N GLU A 493 -4.35 -21.59 -15.88
CA GLU A 493 -5.68 -21.09 -16.22
C GLU A 493 -5.62 -19.71 -16.88
N ASP A 494 -4.68 -18.86 -16.48
CA ASP A 494 -4.50 -17.49 -17.01
C ASP A 494 -3.28 -17.34 -17.92
N ASN A 495 -2.26 -18.18 -17.73
CA ASN A 495 -0.95 -17.97 -18.33
C ASN A 495 -0.35 -19.27 -18.87
N PRO A 496 -0.34 -19.47 -20.20
CA PRO A 496 0.18 -20.70 -20.81
C PRO A 496 1.70 -20.78 -20.90
N GLN A 497 2.42 -19.74 -20.45
CA GLN A 497 3.88 -19.68 -20.51
C GLN A 497 4.48 -19.38 -19.12
N PRO A 498 4.21 -20.24 -18.11
CA PRO A 498 4.63 -20.00 -16.74
C PRO A 498 6.14 -20.06 -16.55
N ASN A 499 6.89 -20.89 -17.30
CA ASN A 499 8.35 -20.94 -17.17
C ASN A 499 9.00 -19.68 -17.76
N ILE A 500 8.58 -19.22 -18.93
CA ILE A 500 9.05 -17.96 -19.52
C ILE A 500 8.76 -16.81 -18.56
N THR A 501 7.51 -16.67 -18.12
CA THR A 501 7.11 -15.56 -17.25
C THR A 501 7.67 -15.66 -15.83
N GLY A 502 7.92 -16.85 -15.30
CA GLY A 502 8.58 -17.07 -14.01
C GLY A 502 10.06 -16.67 -14.02
N ASN A 503 10.71 -16.65 -15.18
CA ASN A 503 12.14 -16.34 -15.28
C ASN A 503 12.39 -14.89 -15.70
N VAL A 504 11.66 -14.37 -16.68
CA VAL A 504 12.05 -13.12 -17.38
C VAL A 504 10.94 -12.08 -17.48
N CYS A 505 9.81 -12.27 -16.81
CA CYS A 505 8.75 -11.26 -16.76
C CYS A 505 9.23 -9.97 -16.05
N ASP A 506 8.79 -8.86 -16.62
CA ASP A 506 8.93 -7.48 -16.17
C ASP A 506 8.13 -7.20 -14.87
N HIS A 507 7.31 -8.17 -14.43
CA HIS A 507 6.63 -8.22 -13.14
C HIS A 507 5.85 -6.95 -12.76
N LEU A 508 5.10 -6.38 -13.72
CA LEU A 508 4.23 -5.19 -13.54
C LEU A 508 3.32 -5.25 -12.30
N CYS A 509 2.93 -6.47 -11.91
CA CYS A 509 2.16 -6.78 -10.72
C CYS A 509 2.86 -6.49 -9.37
N GLN A 510 4.19 -6.63 -9.29
CA GLN A 510 4.92 -6.57 -8.02
C GLN A 510 5.09 -5.14 -7.47
N PRO A 511 5.38 -4.10 -8.29
CA PRO A 511 5.34 -2.71 -7.85
C PRO A 511 3.96 -2.24 -7.37
N LYS A 512 2.88 -2.98 -7.71
CA LYS A 512 1.51 -2.71 -7.29
C LYS A 512 1.01 -3.69 -6.22
N CYS A 513 1.91 -4.47 -5.62
CA CYS A 513 1.53 -5.33 -4.50
C CYS A 513 1.22 -4.48 -3.27
N THR A 514 0.07 -4.69 -2.62
CA THR A 514 -0.33 -3.95 -1.40
C THR A 514 0.72 -4.00 -0.29
N ARG A 515 1.59 -5.03 -0.26
CA ARG A 515 2.68 -5.13 0.75
C ARG A 515 3.74 -4.04 0.64
N ILE A 516 3.76 -3.21 -0.40
CA ILE A 516 4.61 -1.99 -0.42
C ILE A 516 4.33 -1.08 0.78
N ASN A 517 3.09 -1.07 1.29
CA ASN A 517 2.65 -0.26 2.43
C ASN A 517 2.92 -0.93 3.80
N TYR A 518 3.57 -2.09 3.79
CA TYR A 518 3.81 -2.93 4.97
C TYR A 518 5.31 -3.18 5.18
N ASP A 519 5.96 -3.76 4.17
CA ASP A 519 7.35 -4.19 4.22
C ASP A 519 7.95 -4.25 2.79
N LYS A 520 7.98 -5.43 2.14
CA LYS A 520 8.43 -5.63 0.77
C LYS A 520 7.34 -6.35 -0.04
N PRO A 521 7.17 -6.04 -1.34
CA PRO A 521 6.34 -6.83 -2.22
C PRO A 521 6.63 -8.33 -2.17
N LEU A 522 5.63 -9.12 -2.53
CA LEU A 522 5.78 -10.56 -2.72
C LEU A 522 6.73 -10.85 -3.89
N LEU A 523 7.52 -11.92 -3.79
CA LEU A 523 8.31 -12.46 -4.90
C LEU A 523 7.40 -13.20 -5.91
N ILE A 524 6.47 -12.48 -6.54
CA ILE A 524 5.44 -13.01 -7.44
C ILE A 524 6.08 -13.84 -8.57
N ARG A 525 7.13 -13.30 -9.20
CA ARG A 525 7.91 -13.97 -10.25
C ARG A 525 8.62 -15.23 -9.72
N GLY A 526 9.27 -15.12 -8.56
CA GLY A 526 10.02 -16.22 -7.95
C GLY A 526 9.13 -17.40 -7.56
N ILE A 527 7.95 -17.14 -6.99
CA ILE A 527 6.96 -18.17 -6.66
C ILE A 527 6.43 -18.84 -7.93
N LYS A 528 6.12 -18.06 -8.98
CA LYS A 528 5.67 -18.62 -10.26
C LYS A 528 6.70 -19.58 -10.85
N ARG A 529 7.98 -19.22 -10.79
CA ARG A 529 9.09 -20.08 -11.23
C ARG A 529 9.20 -21.35 -10.40
N TYR A 530 9.13 -21.23 -9.08
CA TYR A 530 9.10 -22.39 -8.19
C TYR A 530 7.96 -23.35 -8.56
N ILE A 531 6.76 -22.82 -8.84
CA ILE A 531 5.62 -23.63 -9.28
C ILE A 531 5.92 -24.34 -10.60
N SER A 532 6.36 -23.59 -11.62
CA SER A 532 6.51 -24.10 -12.98
C SER A 532 7.61 -25.15 -13.11
N GLU A 533 8.68 -25.04 -12.33
CA GLU A 533 9.81 -25.98 -12.37
C GLU A 533 9.60 -27.24 -11.51
N ASN A 534 8.73 -27.20 -10.49
CA ASN A 534 8.58 -28.33 -9.56
C ASN A 534 7.27 -29.11 -9.72
N ALA A 535 6.18 -28.52 -10.23
CA ALA A 535 4.90 -29.22 -10.37
C ALA A 535 4.94 -30.32 -11.45
N GLY A 536 5.62 -30.02 -12.57
CA GLY A 536 5.60 -30.82 -13.81
C GLY A 536 4.24 -30.80 -14.51
N ILE A 537 4.22 -31.11 -15.80
CA ILE A 537 2.98 -31.24 -16.60
C ILE A 537 2.33 -32.61 -16.27
N LYS A 538 1.68 -32.73 -15.11
CA LYS A 538 1.06 -34.00 -14.68
C LYS A 538 -0.40 -34.13 -15.09
N THR A 539 -1.14 -33.03 -15.12
CA THR A 539 -2.53 -33.00 -15.58
C THR A 539 -2.59 -32.53 -17.04
N LYS A 540 -2.77 -33.47 -17.97
CA LYS A 540 -3.22 -33.13 -19.31
C LYS A 540 -4.65 -32.61 -19.20
N SER A 541 -4.81 -31.30 -19.18
CA SER A 541 -6.09 -30.66 -19.47
C SER A 541 -6.48 -31.11 -20.88
N ASN A 542 -7.30 -32.15 -20.99
CA ASN A 542 -7.92 -32.46 -22.26
C ASN A 542 -8.84 -31.28 -22.57
N GLY A 543 -8.44 -30.45 -23.54
CA GLY A 543 -9.30 -29.39 -24.06
C GLY A 543 -10.68 -29.93 -24.40
N LYS A 544 -11.66 -29.03 -24.55
CA LYS A 544 -13.01 -29.42 -24.92
C LYS A 544 -13.01 -30.24 -26.21
N LYS A 545 -14.07 -31.03 -26.39
CA LYS A 545 -14.30 -31.74 -27.66
C LYS A 545 -14.26 -30.74 -28.80
N LYS A 546 -13.72 -31.17 -29.95
CA LYS A 546 -13.61 -30.32 -31.13
C LYS A 546 -14.96 -29.69 -31.49
N ASN A 547 -14.97 -28.37 -31.66
CA ASN A 547 -16.18 -27.58 -31.93
C ASN A 547 -16.46 -27.40 -33.43
N GLY A 548 -15.54 -27.85 -34.30
CA GLY A 548 -15.64 -27.76 -35.75
C GLY A 548 -15.04 -26.51 -36.38
N LEU A 549 -14.61 -25.53 -35.57
CA LEU A 549 -13.98 -24.28 -36.03
C LEU A 549 -12.46 -24.44 -36.18
N LYS A 550 -11.89 -23.79 -37.19
CA LYS A 550 -10.46 -23.83 -37.52
C LYS A 550 -9.81 -22.46 -37.35
N ALA A 551 -8.63 -22.43 -36.74
CA ALA A 551 -7.86 -21.21 -36.56
C ALA A 551 -6.42 -21.36 -37.07
N ALA A 552 -5.96 -20.37 -37.84
CA ALA A 552 -4.56 -20.23 -38.23
C ALA A 552 -3.89 -19.13 -37.41
N VAL A 553 -2.77 -19.44 -36.76
CA VAL A 553 -1.96 -18.49 -36.01
C VAL A 553 -0.64 -18.29 -36.74
N ILE A 554 -0.31 -17.07 -37.13
CA ILE A 554 0.92 -16.74 -37.87
C ILE A 554 1.95 -16.16 -36.89
N GLY A 555 2.99 -16.94 -36.59
CA GLY A 555 4.03 -16.63 -35.61
C GLY A 555 3.93 -17.47 -34.34
N GLY A 556 4.98 -18.23 -34.03
CA GLY A 556 5.11 -19.07 -32.83
C GLY A 556 5.76 -18.33 -31.66
N GLY A 557 5.58 -17.01 -31.55
CA GLY A 557 6.06 -16.21 -30.41
C GLY A 557 5.06 -16.18 -29.25
N PRO A 558 5.36 -15.47 -28.14
CA PRO A 558 4.55 -15.51 -26.92
C PRO A 558 3.07 -15.18 -27.13
N SER A 559 2.75 -14.20 -27.98
CA SER A 559 1.37 -13.85 -28.29
C SER A 559 0.63 -14.93 -29.09
N GLY A 560 1.27 -15.47 -30.12
CA GLY A 560 0.67 -16.53 -30.96
C GLY A 560 0.46 -17.82 -30.19
N LEU A 561 1.46 -18.22 -29.40
CA LEU A 561 1.40 -19.36 -28.50
C LEU A 561 0.27 -19.22 -27.45
N SER A 562 0.08 -18.02 -26.89
CA SER A 562 -1.01 -17.77 -25.95
C SER A 562 -2.38 -17.85 -26.62
N CYS A 563 -2.57 -17.23 -27.78
CA CYS A 563 -3.81 -17.33 -28.54
C CYS A 563 -4.14 -18.78 -28.90
N ALA A 564 -3.13 -19.53 -29.35
CA ALA A 564 -3.29 -20.93 -29.71
C ALA A 564 -3.74 -21.81 -28.54
N TYR A 565 -3.18 -21.60 -27.34
CA TYR A 565 -3.56 -22.31 -26.13
C TYR A 565 -5.04 -22.14 -25.80
N PHE A 566 -5.50 -20.91 -25.66
CA PHE A 566 -6.88 -20.63 -25.24
C PHE A 566 -7.91 -21.07 -26.28
N LEU A 567 -7.62 -20.92 -27.58
CA LEU A 567 -8.50 -21.45 -28.63
C LEU A 567 -8.54 -22.98 -28.60
N SER A 568 -7.41 -23.65 -28.36
CA SER A 568 -7.36 -25.12 -28.30
C SER A 568 -8.13 -25.67 -27.11
N LEU A 569 -8.06 -25.00 -25.95
CA LEU A 569 -8.86 -25.36 -24.75
C LEU A 569 -10.37 -25.37 -25.04
N GLU A 570 -10.85 -24.47 -25.90
CA GLU A 570 -12.27 -24.40 -26.31
C GLU A 570 -12.64 -25.28 -27.51
N GLY A 571 -11.71 -26.12 -27.98
CA GLY A 571 -11.97 -27.13 -29.01
C GLY A 571 -11.78 -26.66 -30.46
N PHE A 572 -11.12 -25.53 -30.71
CA PHE A 572 -10.74 -25.14 -32.08
C PHE A 572 -9.65 -26.08 -32.63
N ASP A 573 -9.64 -26.34 -33.94
CA ASP A 573 -8.49 -26.96 -34.62
C ASP A 573 -7.47 -25.88 -34.97
N VAL A 574 -6.45 -25.71 -34.12
CA VAL A 574 -5.48 -24.62 -34.20
C VAL A 574 -4.17 -25.07 -34.86
N ASN A 575 -3.76 -24.35 -35.90
CA ASN A 575 -2.46 -24.53 -36.56
C ASN A 575 -1.62 -23.26 -36.46
N VAL A 576 -0.44 -23.37 -35.86
CA VAL A 576 0.54 -22.28 -35.70
C VAL A 576 1.60 -22.41 -36.79
N PHE A 577 1.86 -21.34 -37.54
CA PHE A 577 2.86 -21.29 -38.60
C PHE A 577 4.06 -20.46 -38.14
N GLU A 578 5.21 -21.11 -37.92
CA GLU A 578 6.45 -20.47 -37.46
C GLU A 578 7.51 -20.47 -38.55
N SER A 579 8.05 -19.29 -38.84
CA SER A 579 9.11 -19.06 -39.83
C SER A 579 10.44 -19.74 -39.52
N LYS A 580 10.77 -19.94 -38.23
CA LYS A 580 12.03 -20.51 -37.76
C LYS A 580 11.92 -22.01 -37.46
N SER A 581 13.06 -22.63 -37.17
CA SER A 581 13.16 -24.03 -36.73
C SER A 581 12.77 -24.26 -35.26
N PHE A 582 12.39 -23.19 -34.54
CA PHE A 582 12.02 -23.21 -33.13
C PHE A 582 10.87 -22.24 -32.85
N ALA A 583 10.08 -22.51 -31.81
CA ALA A 583 9.01 -21.64 -31.31
C ALA A 583 9.46 -20.91 -30.03
N GLY A 584 8.61 -20.00 -29.54
CA GLY A 584 8.85 -19.07 -28.42
C GLY A 584 9.38 -17.70 -28.85
N GLY A 585 9.57 -17.46 -30.16
CA GLY A 585 9.85 -16.13 -30.72
C GLY A 585 11.08 -15.44 -30.11
N MET A 586 10.90 -14.22 -29.59
CA MET A 586 11.98 -13.47 -28.93
C MET A 586 12.45 -14.13 -27.62
N ALA A 587 11.58 -14.84 -26.90
CA ALA A 587 11.98 -15.54 -25.67
C ALA A 587 13.04 -16.62 -25.95
N SER A 588 12.85 -17.38 -27.03
CA SER A 588 13.80 -18.40 -27.50
C SER A 588 14.94 -17.84 -28.35
N GLY A 589 14.83 -16.59 -28.79
CA GLY A 589 15.71 -16.00 -29.77
C GLY A 589 16.75 -15.05 -29.20
N SER A 590 16.34 -14.13 -28.32
CA SER A 590 17.18 -13.02 -27.87
C SER A 590 17.48 -13.02 -26.37
N ILE A 591 16.65 -13.68 -25.56
CA ILE A 591 16.88 -13.71 -24.10
C ILE A 591 18.08 -14.61 -23.81
N PRO A 592 19.05 -14.25 -22.96
CA PRO A 592 20.22 -15.11 -22.72
C PRO A 592 19.91 -16.40 -21.92
N LYS A 593 20.69 -17.47 -22.14
CA LYS A 593 20.52 -18.75 -21.45
C LYS A 593 20.69 -18.68 -19.92
N PHE A 594 21.49 -17.73 -19.43
CA PHE A 594 21.68 -17.49 -18.00
C PHE A 594 20.45 -16.85 -17.31
N ARG A 595 19.43 -16.47 -18.10
CA ARG A 595 18.12 -15.99 -17.59
C ARG A 595 16.99 -16.97 -17.88
N LEU A 596 17.02 -17.67 -19.02
CA LEU A 596 15.96 -18.57 -19.48
C LEU A 596 16.54 -19.73 -20.31
N SER A 597 16.40 -20.95 -19.79
CA SER A 597 16.90 -22.17 -20.43
C SER A 597 16.01 -22.65 -21.57
N ASP A 598 16.57 -23.48 -22.46
CA ASP A 598 15.82 -24.06 -23.58
C ASP A 598 14.78 -25.09 -23.08
N ASP A 599 15.08 -25.83 -22.01
CA ASP A 599 14.16 -26.81 -21.40
C ASP A 599 12.94 -26.14 -20.78
N GLN A 600 13.12 -24.99 -20.14
CA GLN A 600 12.03 -24.17 -19.58
C GLN A 600 11.06 -23.71 -20.67
N ILE A 601 11.59 -23.22 -21.79
CA ILE A 601 10.80 -22.80 -22.95
C ILE A 601 10.06 -23.99 -23.56
N LYS A 602 10.77 -25.12 -23.73
CA LYS A 602 10.20 -26.34 -24.27
C LYS A 602 9.03 -26.82 -23.43
N SER A 603 9.14 -26.79 -22.09
CA SER A 603 8.05 -27.16 -21.18
C SER A 603 6.77 -26.32 -21.41
N ASP A 604 6.91 -25.01 -21.63
CA ASP A 604 5.76 -24.15 -21.95
C ASP A 604 5.17 -24.48 -23.35
N ILE A 605 6.00 -24.80 -24.33
CA ILE A 605 5.54 -25.22 -25.67
C ILE A 605 4.82 -26.58 -25.59
N ASP A 606 5.40 -27.54 -24.87
CA ASP A 606 4.84 -28.88 -24.67
C ASP A 606 3.46 -28.80 -23.99
N LEU A 607 3.26 -27.87 -23.03
CA LEU A 607 1.95 -27.57 -22.44
C LEU A 607 0.95 -27.15 -23.51
N ILE A 608 1.33 -26.25 -24.41
CA ILE A 608 0.46 -25.72 -25.47
C ILE A 608 0.11 -26.80 -26.51
N GLU A 609 1.07 -27.64 -26.89
CA GLU A 609 0.81 -28.77 -27.77
C GLU A 609 -0.08 -29.82 -27.08
N SER A 610 0.06 -30.00 -25.75
CA SER A 610 -0.72 -30.97 -24.99
C SER A 610 -2.23 -30.70 -24.99
N VAL A 611 -2.64 -29.44 -25.16
CA VAL A 611 -4.06 -29.05 -25.26
C VAL A 611 -4.60 -29.10 -26.70
N GLY A 612 -3.76 -29.43 -27.69
CA GLY A 612 -4.18 -29.72 -29.07
C GLY A 612 -3.67 -28.77 -30.15
N ALA A 613 -2.91 -27.73 -29.80
CA ALA A 613 -2.30 -26.84 -30.79
C ALA A 613 -1.22 -27.57 -31.61
N LYS A 614 -1.17 -27.33 -32.92
CA LYS A 614 -0.16 -27.92 -33.83
C LYS A 614 0.78 -26.85 -34.34
N ILE A 615 2.08 -27.02 -34.15
CA ILE A 615 3.09 -26.04 -34.57
C ILE A 615 3.83 -26.55 -35.82
N HIS A 616 3.78 -25.76 -36.89
CA HIS A 616 4.45 -26.03 -38.16
C HIS A 616 5.67 -25.12 -38.29
N TYR A 617 6.86 -25.70 -38.09
CA TYR A 617 8.14 -25.00 -38.17
C TYR A 617 8.61 -24.80 -39.62
N ASN A 618 9.52 -23.83 -39.82
CA ASN A 618 10.08 -23.46 -41.12
C ASN A 618 9.02 -23.09 -42.17
N GLN A 619 7.89 -22.54 -41.73
CA GLN A 619 6.80 -22.08 -42.59
C GLN A 619 6.80 -20.54 -42.64
N ASN A 620 7.50 -19.99 -43.62
CA ASN A 620 7.43 -18.56 -43.88
C ASN A 620 6.12 -18.21 -44.61
N VAL A 621 5.32 -17.32 -44.03
CA VAL A 621 4.05 -16.90 -44.64
C VAL A 621 4.29 -15.66 -45.51
N ASP A 622 4.19 -15.85 -46.82
CA ASP A 622 4.14 -14.76 -47.80
C ASP A 622 2.68 -14.35 -48.10
N GLU A 623 2.49 -13.38 -49.00
CA GLU A 623 1.17 -12.89 -49.39
C GLU A 623 0.25 -14.01 -49.93
N LYS A 624 0.81 -14.95 -50.71
CA LYS A 624 0.05 -16.06 -51.31
C LYS A 624 -0.44 -17.03 -50.23
N ILE A 625 0.45 -17.43 -49.32
CA ILE A 625 0.14 -18.33 -48.21
C ILE A 625 -0.85 -17.65 -47.27
N TYR A 626 -0.68 -16.35 -46.96
CA TYR A 626 -1.63 -15.61 -46.15
C TYR A 626 -3.07 -15.67 -46.70
N HIS A 627 -3.23 -15.43 -48.01
CA HIS A 627 -4.54 -15.51 -48.66
C HIS A 627 -5.13 -16.93 -48.65
N GLN A 628 -4.29 -17.95 -48.76
CA GLN A 628 -4.71 -19.34 -48.63
C GLN A 628 -5.21 -19.63 -47.20
N LEU A 629 -4.42 -19.29 -46.18
CA LEU A 629 -4.78 -19.49 -44.77
C LEU A 629 -6.10 -18.80 -44.41
N LYS A 630 -6.33 -17.60 -44.94
CA LYS A 630 -7.58 -16.85 -44.76
C LYS A 630 -8.80 -17.54 -45.38
N LYS A 631 -8.62 -18.32 -46.44
CA LYS A 631 -9.71 -19.07 -47.10
C LYS A 631 -10.01 -20.39 -46.40
N GLU A 632 -9.00 -21.04 -45.83
CA GLU A 632 -9.09 -22.39 -45.26
C GLU A 632 -9.49 -22.42 -43.78
N ASN A 633 -9.41 -21.28 -43.09
CA ASN A 633 -9.67 -21.17 -41.66
C ASN A 633 -10.78 -20.15 -41.37
N ASP A 634 -11.54 -20.40 -40.31
CA ASP A 634 -12.62 -19.51 -39.88
C ASP A 634 -12.06 -18.21 -39.28
N VAL A 635 -10.87 -18.31 -38.67
CA VAL A 635 -10.15 -17.21 -38.00
C VAL A 635 -8.66 -17.26 -38.30
N VAL A 636 -8.05 -16.08 -38.50
CA VAL A 636 -6.60 -15.91 -38.60
C VAL A 636 -6.11 -14.94 -37.52
N TYR A 637 -5.07 -15.32 -36.77
CA TYR A 637 -4.41 -14.46 -35.79
C TYR A 637 -2.96 -14.16 -36.21
N ILE A 638 -2.58 -12.89 -36.30
CA ILE A 638 -1.26 -12.43 -36.73
C ILE A 638 -0.44 -12.03 -35.49
N ALA A 639 0.66 -12.74 -35.25
CA ALA A 639 1.53 -12.60 -34.08
C ALA A 639 3.02 -12.68 -34.44
N VAL A 640 3.42 -12.04 -35.55
CA VAL A 640 4.78 -12.16 -36.10
C VAL A 640 5.85 -11.31 -35.39
N GLY A 641 5.43 -10.41 -34.49
CA GLY A 641 6.31 -9.54 -33.70
C GLY A 641 7.03 -8.43 -34.49
N ALA A 642 7.97 -7.73 -33.84
CA ALA A 642 8.83 -6.70 -34.44
C ALA A 642 10.23 -7.27 -34.72
N LYS A 643 10.50 -7.64 -35.98
CA LYS A 643 11.68 -8.47 -36.32
C LYS A 643 12.97 -7.67 -36.66
N LYS A 644 12.91 -6.34 -36.83
CA LYS A 644 14.05 -5.54 -37.29
C LYS A 644 14.59 -4.62 -36.19
N SER A 645 15.91 -4.55 -36.01
CA SER A 645 16.53 -3.58 -35.09
C SER A 645 16.44 -2.15 -35.63
N LYS A 646 16.15 -1.17 -34.77
CA LYS A 646 16.17 0.26 -35.12
C LYS A 646 17.59 0.76 -35.36
N LYS A 647 17.79 1.51 -36.44
CA LYS A 647 19.06 2.20 -36.75
C LYS A 647 19.19 3.53 -36.00
N LEU A 648 20.43 3.91 -35.64
CA LEU A 648 20.73 5.19 -34.97
C LEU A 648 20.55 6.38 -35.89
N LYS A 649 20.70 6.16 -37.21
CA LYS A 649 20.69 7.18 -38.27
C LYS A 649 21.80 8.22 -38.08
N ILE A 650 22.99 7.75 -37.73
CA ILE A 650 24.20 8.56 -37.57
C ILE A 650 25.30 8.08 -38.51
N GLU A 651 26.26 8.97 -38.81
CA GLU A 651 27.43 8.61 -39.59
C GLU A 651 28.23 7.48 -38.91
N GLY A 652 28.68 6.51 -39.70
CA GLY A 652 29.49 5.37 -39.25
C GLY A 652 28.73 4.21 -38.60
N GLU A 653 27.38 4.22 -38.60
CA GLU A 653 26.59 3.14 -37.98
C GLU A 653 26.70 1.77 -38.68
N ASP A 654 27.17 1.74 -39.93
CA ASP A 654 27.39 0.49 -40.70
C ASP A 654 28.89 0.10 -40.76
N LEU A 655 29.76 0.71 -39.94
CA LEU A 655 31.19 0.37 -39.89
C LEU A 655 31.44 -1.06 -39.35
N PRO A 656 32.48 -1.77 -39.81
CA PRO A 656 32.90 -3.03 -39.20
C PRO A 656 33.17 -2.87 -37.70
N GLY A 657 32.64 -3.78 -36.87
CA GLY A 657 32.70 -3.70 -35.41
C GLY A 657 31.50 -3.01 -34.77
N VAL A 658 30.60 -2.42 -35.57
CA VAL A 658 29.27 -1.96 -35.13
C VAL A 658 28.24 -3.07 -35.42
N TYR A 659 27.53 -3.49 -34.38
CA TYR A 659 26.55 -4.57 -34.44
C TYR A 659 25.18 -4.11 -33.92
N ASP A 660 24.12 -4.81 -34.31
CA ASP A 660 22.82 -4.65 -33.68
C ASP A 660 22.61 -5.71 -32.58
N GLN A 661 21.85 -5.33 -31.54
CA GLN A 661 21.61 -6.19 -30.38
C GLN A 661 20.97 -7.54 -30.74
N LEU A 662 20.06 -7.58 -31.72
CA LEU A 662 19.32 -8.81 -32.04
C LEU A 662 20.25 -9.78 -32.76
N SER A 663 20.97 -9.36 -33.80
CA SER A 663 21.93 -10.26 -34.45
C SER A 663 22.98 -10.80 -33.47
N PHE A 664 23.43 -9.98 -32.52
CA PHE A 664 24.37 -10.41 -31.50
C PHE A 664 23.77 -11.47 -30.57
N LEU A 665 22.64 -11.16 -29.92
CA LEU A 665 22.00 -12.05 -28.95
C LEU A 665 21.55 -13.38 -29.57
N PHE A 666 20.99 -13.34 -30.79
CA PHE A 666 20.56 -14.56 -31.50
C PHE A 666 21.72 -15.50 -31.80
N LYS A 667 22.85 -14.99 -32.29
CA LYS A 667 24.05 -15.79 -32.59
C LYS A 667 24.66 -16.39 -31.33
N VAL A 668 24.76 -15.59 -30.26
CA VAL A 668 25.27 -16.12 -28.99
C VAL A 668 24.33 -17.20 -28.45
N ARG A 669 23.00 -17.01 -28.53
CA ARG A 669 22.03 -18.00 -28.07
C ARG A 669 22.03 -19.29 -28.89
N SER A 670 22.27 -19.22 -30.21
CA SER A 670 22.41 -20.40 -31.09
C SER A 670 23.71 -21.18 -30.85
N GLY A 671 24.62 -20.68 -29.99
CA GLY A 671 25.91 -21.31 -29.71
C GLY A 671 27.00 -20.94 -30.71
N GLU A 672 26.76 -19.98 -31.60
CA GLU A 672 27.77 -19.45 -32.51
C GLU A 672 28.80 -18.62 -31.74
N LYS A 673 30.09 -18.82 -32.04
CA LYS A 673 31.14 -17.98 -31.48
C LYS A 673 31.06 -16.59 -32.09
N PHE A 674 30.74 -15.58 -31.27
CA PHE A 674 30.71 -14.18 -31.68
C PHE A 674 32.00 -13.48 -31.23
N LYS A 675 32.77 -12.94 -32.17
CA LYS A 675 34.04 -12.26 -31.88
C LYS A 675 33.79 -10.77 -31.59
N LEU A 676 33.81 -10.40 -30.31
CA LEU A 676 33.89 -9.01 -29.86
C LEU A 676 35.34 -8.62 -29.57
N GLY A 677 35.64 -7.33 -29.65
CA GLY A 677 36.86 -6.78 -29.07
C GLY A 677 36.80 -6.73 -27.54
N ASN A 678 37.87 -6.24 -26.89
CA ASN A 678 37.96 -6.25 -25.44
C ASN A 678 37.15 -5.12 -24.80
N ASP A 679 37.14 -3.93 -25.40
CA ASP A 679 36.35 -2.79 -24.93
C ASP A 679 35.09 -2.61 -25.77
N VAL A 680 33.92 -2.84 -25.14
CA VAL A 680 32.62 -2.88 -25.83
C VAL A 680 31.69 -1.79 -25.32
N ALA A 681 31.09 -1.02 -26.24
CA ALA A 681 30.02 -0.09 -25.93
C ALA A 681 28.64 -0.67 -26.23
N ILE A 682 27.69 -0.44 -25.33
CA ILE A 682 26.26 -0.76 -25.52
C ILE A 682 25.48 0.55 -25.52
N ILE A 683 24.78 0.85 -26.62
CA ILE A 683 24.01 2.09 -26.76
C ILE A 683 22.54 1.79 -26.50
N GLY A 684 22.03 2.14 -25.31
CA GLY A 684 20.64 1.86 -24.92
C GLY A 684 20.45 1.84 -23.41
N GLY A 685 19.22 1.62 -22.97
CA GLY A 685 18.88 1.49 -21.54
C GLY A 685 17.66 0.60 -21.25
N GLY A 686 17.11 -0.07 -22.27
CA GLY A 686 16.02 -1.04 -22.10
C GLY A 686 16.53 -2.46 -21.85
N LEU A 687 15.62 -3.41 -21.68
CA LEU A 687 15.98 -4.78 -21.28
C LEU A 687 16.94 -5.46 -22.25
N SER A 688 16.72 -5.31 -23.56
CA SER A 688 17.65 -5.85 -24.58
C SER A 688 19.06 -5.24 -24.50
N ALA A 689 19.18 -3.99 -24.06
CA ALA A 689 20.49 -3.36 -23.83
C ALA A 689 21.19 -3.97 -22.60
N VAL A 690 20.43 -4.20 -21.53
CA VAL A 690 20.93 -4.88 -20.32
C VAL A 690 21.37 -6.31 -20.64
N ASP A 691 20.57 -7.07 -21.38
CA ASP A 691 20.91 -8.42 -21.82
C ASP A 691 22.15 -8.45 -22.72
N ALA A 692 22.24 -7.52 -23.69
CA ALA A 692 23.42 -7.39 -24.54
C ALA A 692 24.68 -7.04 -23.72
N ALA A 693 24.58 -6.14 -22.75
CA ALA A 693 25.69 -5.76 -21.88
C ALA A 693 26.19 -6.92 -21.02
N ARG A 694 25.27 -7.62 -20.34
CA ARG A 694 25.58 -8.77 -19.48
C ARG A 694 26.11 -9.96 -20.29
N THR A 695 25.60 -10.16 -21.50
CA THR A 695 26.10 -11.19 -22.43
C THR A 695 27.49 -10.85 -22.94
N ALA A 696 27.74 -9.61 -23.37
CA ALA A 696 29.07 -9.15 -23.78
C ALA A 696 30.09 -9.32 -22.65
N ASN A 697 29.71 -8.99 -21.40
CA ASN A 697 30.57 -9.11 -20.22
C ASN A 697 30.98 -10.56 -19.91
N ARG A 698 30.25 -11.56 -20.39
CA ARG A 698 30.59 -12.99 -20.27
C ARG A 698 31.52 -13.48 -21.38
N ILE A 699 31.53 -12.79 -22.51
CA ILE A 699 32.33 -13.16 -23.69
C ILE A 699 33.70 -12.47 -23.66
N VAL A 700 33.76 -11.23 -23.21
CA VAL A 700 34.98 -10.41 -23.26
C VAL A 700 35.79 -10.49 -21.98
N ASN A 701 37.12 -10.42 -22.13
CA ASN A 701 38.06 -10.28 -21.01
C ASN A 701 38.35 -8.81 -20.65
N GLY A 702 37.78 -7.85 -21.40
CA GLY A 702 37.93 -6.41 -21.18
C GLY A 702 36.70 -5.78 -20.52
N LYS A 703 36.38 -4.53 -20.88
CA LYS A 703 35.36 -3.72 -20.22
C LYS A 703 34.12 -3.56 -21.09
N VAL A 704 32.95 -3.62 -20.44
CA VAL A 704 31.67 -3.27 -21.07
C VAL A 704 31.16 -1.96 -20.50
N THR A 705 30.81 -1.03 -21.38
CA THR A 705 30.26 0.28 -21.02
C THR A 705 28.91 0.49 -21.68
N MET A 706 27.87 0.71 -20.87
CA MET A 706 26.55 1.09 -21.34
C MET A 706 26.41 2.61 -21.38
N ILE A 707 25.87 3.14 -22.47
CA ILE A 707 25.71 4.57 -22.71
C ILE A 707 24.21 4.86 -22.85
N TYR A 708 23.68 5.68 -21.95
CA TYR A 708 22.27 6.01 -21.89
C TYR A 708 22.03 7.51 -21.89
N ARG A 709 21.03 7.94 -22.68
CA ARG A 709 20.69 9.36 -22.86
C ARG A 709 19.95 10.00 -21.67
N ARG A 710 19.53 9.22 -20.67
CA ARG A 710 18.91 9.70 -19.41
C ARG A 710 19.69 9.20 -18.20
N THR A 711 19.14 9.35 -17.00
CA THR A 711 19.75 8.80 -15.78
C THR A 711 19.27 7.38 -15.51
N LYS A 712 19.90 6.71 -14.54
CA LYS A 712 19.54 5.39 -14.03
C LYS A 712 18.06 5.34 -13.60
N LYS A 713 17.53 6.43 -13.02
CA LYS A 713 16.13 6.53 -12.56
C LYS A 713 15.12 6.41 -13.70
N GLU A 714 15.48 6.82 -14.92
CA GLU A 714 14.59 6.72 -16.10
C GLU A 714 14.88 5.50 -17.01
N MET A 715 15.67 4.53 -16.57
CA MET A 715 15.86 3.28 -17.32
C MET A 715 14.57 2.45 -17.30
N PRO A 716 14.02 2.01 -18.45
CA PRO A 716 12.80 1.20 -18.50
C PRO A 716 13.09 -0.29 -18.24
N VAL A 717 13.70 -0.60 -17.09
CA VAL A 717 14.01 -1.96 -16.64
C VAL A 717 13.85 -2.04 -15.12
N GLY A 718 13.61 -3.25 -14.59
CA GLY A 718 13.50 -3.49 -13.16
C GLY A 718 14.78 -3.10 -12.40
N ALA A 719 14.62 -2.61 -11.16
CA ALA A 719 15.73 -2.17 -10.33
C ALA A 719 16.73 -3.31 -10.01
N ASP A 720 16.22 -4.54 -9.92
CA ASP A 720 16.98 -5.78 -9.78
C ASP A 720 17.94 -6.00 -10.96
N GLU A 721 17.46 -5.82 -12.19
CA GLU A 721 18.29 -5.97 -13.40
C GLU A 721 19.38 -4.89 -13.49
N ILE A 722 19.08 -3.66 -13.08
CA ILE A 722 20.09 -2.59 -13.04
C ILE A 722 21.12 -2.87 -11.95
N LYS A 723 20.70 -3.35 -10.78
CA LYS A 723 21.59 -3.73 -9.69
C LYS A 723 22.55 -4.83 -10.16
N ALA A 724 22.02 -5.93 -10.70
CA ALA A 724 22.82 -7.05 -11.20
C ALA A 724 23.81 -6.61 -12.30
N LEU A 725 23.39 -5.73 -13.22
CA LEU A 725 24.25 -5.17 -14.26
C LEU A 725 25.47 -4.44 -13.68
N LEU A 726 25.25 -3.58 -12.67
CA LEU A 726 26.31 -2.79 -12.05
C LEU A 726 27.24 -3.66 -11.19
N GLU A 727 26.69 -4.65 -10.47
CA GLU A 727 27.48 -5.61 -9.69
C GLU A 727 28.36 -6.51 -10.55
N GLU A 728 27.92 -6.85 -11.76
CA GLU A 728 28.74 -7.56 -12.75
C GLU A 728 29.88 -6.70 -13.35
N GLY A 729 30.01 -5.44 -12.93
CA GLY A 729 31.11 -4.54 -13.31
C GLY A 729 30.87 -3.75 -14.60
N VAL A 730 29.65 -3.74 -15.13
CA VAL A 730 29.31 -2.95 -16.32
C VAL A 730 29.24 -1.47 -15.96
N LYS A 731 30.03 -0.64 -16.64
CA LYS A 731 30.04 0.81 -16.43
C LYS A 731 28.81 1.45 -17.07
N LEU A 732 28.12 2.35 -16.36
CA LEU A 732 27.01 3.13 -16.90
C LEU A 732 27.41 4.60 -17.09
N ILE A 733 27.46 5.05 -18.34
CA ILE A 733 27.56 6.47 -18.70
C ILE A 733 26.14 7.00 -18.93
N GLN A 734 25.70 7.86 -18.01
CA GLN A 734 24.40 8.50 -18.05
C GLN A 734 24.45 9.81 -18.83
N LEU A 735 23.29 10.31 -19.24
CA LEU A 735 23.13 11.62 -19.89
C LEU A 735 24.07 11.82 -21.09
N ALA A 736 24.23 10.77 -21.91
CA ALA A 736 25.05 10.79 -23.11
C ALA A 736 24.29 10.19 -24.30
N THR A 737 24.36 10.85 -25.45
CA THR A 737 23.80 10.32 -26.71
C THR A 737 24.86 10.36 -27.81
N PRO A 738 24.96 9.32 -28.64
CA PRO A 738 25.90 9.30 -29.75
C PRO A 738 25.46 10.24 -30.89
N VAL A 739 26.44 10.81 -31.61
CA VAL A 739 26.21 11.70 -32.76
C VAL A 739 26.92 11.21 -34.04
N SER A 740 28.06 10.54 -33.93
CA SER A 740 28.75 9.87 -35.05
C SER A 740 29.70 8.79 -34.53
N ILE A 741 30.05 7.85 -35.41
CA ILE A 741 31.06 6.82 -35.18
C ILE A 741 32.14 6.99 -36.25
N LEU A 742 33.38 7.16 -35.84
CA LEU A 742 34.53 7.29 -36.75
C LEU A 742 35.51 6.15 -36.48
N LYS A 743 36.47 5.95 -37.40
CA LYS A 743 37.65 5.12 -37.15
C LYS A 743 38.83 6.02 -36.81
N ASP A 744 39.58 5.65 -35.78
CA ASP A 744 40.83 6.34 -35.45
C ASP A 744 42.03 5.76 -36.22
N ASP A 745 43.20 6.39 -36.06
CA ASP A 745 44.45 6.02 -36.74
C ASP A 745 44.94 4.59 -36.41
N LYS A 746 44.33 3.92 -35.42
CA LYS A 746 44.65 2.55 -34.99
C LYS A 746 43.52 1.56 -35.30
N ASP A 747 42.56 1.96 -36.15
CA ASP A 747 41.40 1.17 -36.56
C ASP A 747 40.40 0.86 -35.41
N GLN A 748 40.45 1.61 -34.30
CA GLN A 748 39.45 1.55 -33.23
C GLN A 748 38.23 2.43 -33.55
N LEU A 749 37.05 2.06 -33.02
CA LEU A 749 35.83 2.83 -33.18
C LEU A 749 35.81 3.99 -32.17
N GLU A 750 35.78 5.21 -32.70
CA GLU A 750 35.63 6.44 -31.93
C GLU A 750 34.16 6.88 -31.94
N LEU A 751 33.51 6.79 -30.79
CA LEU A 751 32.13 7.18 -30.57
C LEU A 751 32.05 8.63 -30.08
N ASN A 752 31.64 9.52 -30.96
CA ASN A 752 31.38 10.92 -30.62
C ASN A 752 30.02 11.03 -29.93
N CYS A 753 29.99 11.65 -28.76
CA CYS A 753 28.80 11.83 -27.95
C CYS A 753 28.58 13.29 -27.57
N ILE A 754 27.34 13.65 -27.24
CA ILE A 754 26.99 14.94 -26.64
C ILE A 754 26.34 14.71 -25.26
N LYS A 755 26.68 15.56 -24.28
CA LYS A 755 26.04 15.52 -22.96
C LYS A 755 24.58 15.96 -23.04
N MET A 756 23.74 15.34 -22.22
CA MET A 756 22.32 15.61 -22.08
C MET A 756 22.01 16.23 -20.72
N LYS A 757 20.91 16.96 -20.63
CA LYS A 757 20.25 17.32 -19.38
C LYS A 757 18.79 16.87 -19.40
N LEU A 758 18.20 16.63 -18.23
CA LEU A 758 16.79 16.25 -18.12
C LEU A 758 15.88 17.49 -18.20
N GLY A 759 15.01 17.53 -19.20
CA GLY A 759 13.92 18.50 -19.33
C GLY A 759 12.65 18.06 -18.58
N LYS A 760 11.49 18.60 -19.02
CA LYS A 760 10.16 18.20 -18.55
C LYS A 760 9.85 16.75 -18.88
N GLN A 761 8.91 16.14 -18.15
CA GLN A 761 8.43 14.78 -18.42
C GLN A 761 7.74 14.68 -19.81
N ASP A 762 7.87 13.52 -20.45
CA ASP A 762 7.16 13.15 -21.67
C ASP A 762 5.84 12.42 -21.36
N LYS A 763 5.11 12.00 -22.41
CA LYS A 763 3.82 11.30 -22.26
C LYS A 763 3.92 9.96 -21.52
N SER A 764 5.12 9.40 -21.38
CA SER A 764 5.38 8.19 -20.60
C SER A 764 5.80 8.48 -19.15
N GLY A 765 5.69 9.74 -18.70
CA GLY A 765 6.11 10.18 -17.37
C GLY A 765 7.64 10.36 -17.21
N ARG A 766 8.45 9.95 -18.19
CA ARG A 766 9.92 10.05 -18.12
C ARG A 766 10.41 11.41 -18.53
N ARG A 767 11.44 11.94 -17.86
CA ARG A 767 12.05 13.23 -18.24
C ARG A 767 12.68 13.16 -19.63
N ARG A 768 12.42 14.17 -20.46
CA ARG A 768 12.97 14.26 -21.83
C ARG A 768 14.46 14.58 -21.79
N PRO A 769 15.31 13.85 -22.51
CA PRO A 769 16.71 14.22 -22.63
C PRO A 769 16.86 15.39 -23.62
N VAL A 770 17.56 16.44 -23.20
CA VAL A 770 17.80 17.65 -24.00
C VAL A 770 19.31 17.83 -24.19
N PRO A 771 19.81 17.96 -25.43
CA PRO A 771 21.24 18.18 -25.68
C PRO A 771 21.76 19.46 -25.01
N ILE A 772 22.95 19.38 -24.41
CA ILE A 772 23.70 20.54 -23.95
C ILE A 772 24.56 21.02 -25.13
N LYS A 773 24.43 22.29 -25.52
CA LYS A 773 25.23 22.84 -26.63
C LYS A 773 26.72 22.83 -26.25
N ASN A 774 27.59 22.57 -27.24
CA ASN A 774 29.05 22.61 -27.10
C ASN A 774 29.63 21.65 -26.04
N SER A 775 28.95 20.54 -25.75
CA SER A 775 29.40 19.53 -24.78
C SER A 775 29.77 18.21 -25.43
N ASN A 776 30.37 18.25 -26.62
CA ASN A 776 30.79 17.04 -27.32
C ASN A 776 31.99 16.41 -26.61
N PHE A 777 32.06 15.08 -26.59
CA PHE A 777 33.18 14.32 -26.06
C PHE A 777 33.30 12.98 -26.79
N GLN A 778 34.47 12.37 -26.72
CA GLN A 778 34.81 11.18 -27.49
C GLN A 778 35.08 10.00 -26.55
N LEU A 779 34.65 8.83 -26.97
CA LEU A 779 34.91 7.56 -26.29
C LEU A 779 35.44 6.54 -27.31
N LYS A 780 36.37 5.68 -26.93
CA LYS A 780 36.99 4.69 -27.81
C LYS A 780 36.60 3.27 -27.42
N PHE A 781 36.27 2.45 -28.41
CA PHE A 781 35.85 1.06 -28.23
C PHE A 781 36.32 0.19 -29.40
N ASP A 782 36.49 -1.10 -29.13
CA ASP A 782 36.78 -2.09 -30.17
C ASP A 782 35.50 -2.60 -30.84
N SER A 783 34.36 -2.53 -30.15
CA SER A 783 33.07 -2.95 -30.66
C SER A 783 31.94 -2.11 -30.09
N ILE A 784 30.90 -1.85 -30.89
CA ILE A 784 29.72 -1.08 -30.49
C ILE A 784 28.48 -1.90 -30.80
N ILE A 785 27.59 -2.07 -29.82
CA ILE A 785 26.30 -2.75 -29.99
C ILE A 785 25.17 -1.75 -29.80
N THR A 786 24.33 -1.62 -30.82
CA THR A 786 23.19 -0.70 -30.82
C THR A 786 21.92 -1.37 -30.31
N ALA A 787 21.29 -0.76 -29.31
CA ALA A 787 20.21 -1.35 -28.51
C ALA A 787 19.06 -0.34 -28.25
N ILE A 788 18.57 0.29 -29.33
CA ILE A 788 17.62 1.42 -29.27
C ILE A 788 16.17 1.07 -29.68
N GLY A 789 15.84 -0.21 -29.80
CA GLY A 789 14.49 -0.71 -30.06
C GLY A 789 14.37 -1.48 -31.38
N GLN A 790 13.12 -1.78 -31.77
CA GLN A 790 12.80 -2.62 -32.93
C GLN A 790 11.70 -1.97 -33.80
N ASP A 791 11.68 -2.29 -35.09
CA ASP A 791 10.71 -1.89 -36.10
C ASP A 791 9.87 -3.08 -36.58
N ILE A 792 8.61 -2.79 -36.92
CA ILE A 792 7.64 -3.75 -37.44
C ILE A 792 7.85 -3.90 -38.95
N PHE A 793 7.91 -5.15 -39.41
CA PHE A 793 8.03 -5.50 -40.82
C PHE A 793 7.08 -6.66 -41.14
N LEU A 794 6.18 -6.44 -42.09
CA LEU A 794 5.21 -7.41 -42.57
C LEU A 794 5.42 -7.64 -44.07
N ASP A 795 5.82 -8.85 -44.41
CA ASP A 795 6.21 -9.23 -45.78
C ASP A 795 4.98 -9.57 -46.64
N PHE A 796 3.83 -9.81 -46.01
CA PHE A 796 2.61 -10.33 -46.63
C PHE A 796 1.42 -9.35 -46.58
N LEU A 797 1.54 -8.23 -45.86
CA LEU A 797 0.53 -7.17 -45.79
C LEU A 797 1.19 -5.80 -45.58
N PRO A 798 0.66 -4.72 -46.19
CA PRO A 798 1.10 -3.36 -45.86
C PRO A 798 0.83 -3.04 -44.38
N ASN A 799 1.83 -2.48 -43.68
CA ASN A 799 1.72 -2.14 -42.24
C ASN A 799 0.47 -1.30 -41.90
N GLU A 800 0.07 -0.38 -42.80
CA GLU A 800 -1.10 0.49 -42.64
C GLU A 800 -2.43 -0.27 -42.54
N LYS A 801 -2.49 -1.50 -43.05
CA LYS A 801 -3.69 -2.35 -43.06
C LYS A 801 -3.81 -3.24 -41.81
N LEU A 802 -2.83 -3.22 -40.90
CA LEU A 802 -2.84 -4.01 -39.67
C LEU A 802 -3.44 -3.27 -38.45
N LYS A 803 -4.13 -2.15 -38.68
CA LYS A 803 -4.79 -1.40 -37.60
C LYS A 803 -5.90 -2.25 -36.98
N ILE A 804 -5.78 -2.51 -35.67
CA ILE A 804 -6.79 -3.26 -34.90
C ILE A 804 -7.78 -2.33 -34.21
N ASN A 805 -8.96 -2.85 -33.93
CA ASN A 805 -9.85 -2.32 -32.90
C ASN A 805 -9.32 -2.75 -31.52
N SER A 806 -9.06 -1.80 -30.63
CA SER A 806 -8.43 -2.04 -29.32
C SER A 806 -9.26 -2.89 -28.35
N THR A 807 -10.56 -3.04 -28.59
CA THR A 807 -11.48 -3.81 -27.73
C THR A 807 -11.66 -5.25 -28.23
N THR A 808 -11.64 -5.44 -29.56
CA THR A 808 -11.92 -6.74 -30.19
C THR A 808 -10.67 -7.43 -30.73
N PHE A 809 -9.56 -6.71 -30.87
CA PHE A 809 -8.33 -7.14 -31.54
C PHE A 809 -8.49 -7.50 -33.02
N GLU A 810 -9.68 -7.27 -33.60
CA GLU A 810 -9.95 -7.52 -35.01
C GLU A 810 -9.33 -6.40 -35.85
N THR A 811 -8.67 -6.80 -36.94
CA THR A 811 -8.14 -5.89 -37.94
C THR A 811 -9.27 -5.33 -38.82
N GLN A 812 -8.92 -4.51 -39.81
CA GLN A 812 -9.87 -4.09 -40.84
C GLN A 812 -10.40 -5.24 -41.71
N PHE A 813 -9.74 -6.40 -41.68
CA PHE A 813 -10.19 -7.59 -42.39
C PHE A 813 -11.03 -8.48 -41.46
N LYS A 814 -12.24 -8.79 -41.93
CA LYS A 814 -13.16 -9.70 -41.22
C LYS A 814 -12.47 -11.02 -40.87
N ASN A 815 -12.62 -11.42 -39.61
CA ASN A 815 -12.08 -12.63 -38.98
C ASN A 815 -10.55 -12.72 -38.97
N VAL A 816 -9.85 -11.60 -39.14
CA VAL A 816 -8.41 -11.51 -39.00
C VAL A 816 -8.09 -10.63 -37.81
N PHE A 817 -7.35 -11.16 -36.85
CA PHE A 817 -7.01 -10.53 -35.58
C PHE A 817 -5.49 -10.38 -35.46
N ALA A 818 -5.00 -9.48 -34.62
CA ALA A 818 -3.56 -9.32 -34.39
C ALA A 818 -3.25 -8.84 -32.96
N GLY A 819 -2.05 -9.16 -32.48
CA GLY A 819 -1.58 -8.75 -31.16
C GLY A 819 -0.10 -9.07 -30.91
N GLY A 820 0.42 -8.59 -29.77
CA GLY A 820 1.85 -8.60 -29.46
C GLY A 820 2.62 -7.47 -30.17
N ASP A 821 3.94 -7.62 -30.28
CA ASP A 821 4.83 -6.55 -30.76
C ASP A 821 4.53 -6.04 -32.18
N VAL A 822 3.80 -6.83 -32.99
CA VAL A 822 3.36 -6.40 -34.32
C VAL A 822 2.33 -5.26 -34.25
N VAL A 823 1.61 -5.14 -33.14
CA VAL A 823 0.64 -4.06 -32.86
C VAL A 823 1.26 -2.98 -31.97
N ARG A 824 2.01 -3.38 -30.94
CA ARG A 824 2.53 -2.48 -29.89
C ARG A 824 3.88 -1.84 -30.24
N GLY A 825 4.64 -2.46 -31.15
CA GLY A 825 6.09 -2.28 -31.20
C GLY A 825 6.78 -3.09 -30.09
N ALA A 826 8.11 -2.94 -29.95
CA ALA A 826 8.87 -3.64 -28.90
C ALA A 826 8.36 -3.24 -27.51
N ASP A 827 7.74 -4.19 -26.81
CA ASP A 827 7.13 -4.08 -25.49
C ASP A 827 7.47 -5.33 -24.64
N SER A 828 6.86 -5.47 -23.47
CA SER A 828 7.08 -6.60 -22.55
C SER A 828 6.49 -7.92 -23.04
N LEU A 829 7.11 -9.04 -22.65
CA LEU A 829 6.61 -10.39 -22.97
C LEU A 829 5.19 -10.62 -22.41
N ILE A 830 4.93 -10.13 -21.20
CA ILE A 830 3.63 -10.35 -20.54
C ILE A 830 2.50 -9.62 -21.28
N ASN A 831 2.74 -8.44 -21.84
CA ASN A 831 1.78 -7.73 -22.67
C ASN A 831 1.48 -8.52 -23.95
N ALA A 832 2.49 -9.11 -24.58
CA ALA A 832 2.30 -9.92 -25.77
C ALA A 832 1.46 -11.19 -25.49
N ILE A 833 1.70 -11.86 -24.36
CA ILE A 833 0.88 -13.00 -23.90
C ILE A 833 -0.55 -12.52 -23.61
N GLY A 834 -0.72 -11.39 -22.92
CA GLY A 834 -2.00 -10.77 -22.63
C GLY A 834 -2.83 -10.44 -23.87
N ASP A 835 -2.20 -9.90 -24.92
CA ASP A 835 -2.86 -9.66 -26.21
C ASP A 835 -3.35 -10.97 -26.84
N GLY A 836 -2.53 -12.03 -26.78
CA GLY A 836 -2.89 -13.35 -27.31
C GLY A 836 -4.10 -13.96 -26.58
N ARG A 837 -4.10 -13.90 -25.25
CA ARG A 837 -5.23 -14.31 -24.41
C ARG A 837 -6.49 -13.49 -24.71
N SER A 838 -6.38 -12.17 -24.71
CA SER A 838 -7.51 -11.26 -24.92
C SER A 838 -8.13 -11.44 -26.31
N ALA A 839 -7.30 -11.57 -27.34
CA ALA A 839 -7.75 -11.86 -28.70
C ALA A 839 -8.47 -13.21 -28.78
N ALA A 840 -7.92 -14.27 -28.16
CA ALA A 840 -8.57 -15.58 -28.13
C ALA A 840 -9.94 -15.52 -27.45
N LEU A 841 -10.05 -14.88 -26.28
CA LEU A 841 -11.33 -14.71 -25.59
C LEU A 841 -12.37 -13.97 -26.44
N LYS A 842 -11.96 -12.93 -27.18
CA LYS A 842 -12.84 -12.21 -28.11
C LYS A 842 -13.24 -13.04 -29.33
N ILE A 843 -12.35 -13.88 -29.85
CA ILE A 843 -12.66 -14.84 -30.92
C ILE A 843 -13.69 -15.88 -30.44
N ILE A 844 -13.50 -16.41 -29.23
CA ILE A 844 -14.40 -17.38 -28.59
C ILE A 844 -15.79 -16.77 -28.38
N GLU A 845 -15.85 -15.57 -27.79
CA GLU A 845 -17.09 -14.81 -27.58
C GLU A 845 -17.83 -14.58 -28.90
N LYS A 846 -17.11 -14.13 -29.94
CA LYS A 846 -17.67 -13.92 -31.29
C LYS A 846 -18.20 -15.22 -31.92
N SER A 847 -17.62 -16.36 -31.57
CA SER A 847 -18.00 -17.68 -32.07
C SER A 847 -19.25 -18.25 -31.38
N LYS A 848 -19.76 -17.59 -30.33
CA LYS A 848 -20.98 -17.98 -29.58
C LYS A 848 -20.94 -19.42 -29.06
N ILE A 849 -19.75 -19.89 -28.67
CA ILE A 849 -19.58 -21.19 -28.02
C ILE A 849 -19.54 -21.00 -26.50
N ASP A 850 -19.97 -22.02 -25.77
CA ASP A 850 -19.79 -22.06 -24.32
C ASP A 850 -18.30 -22.18 -24.01
N PHE A 851 -17.74 -21.23 -23.27
CA PHE A 851 -16.33 -21.22 -22.89
C PHE A 851 -16.09 -21.70 -21.45
N HIS A 852 -14.85 -22.08 -21.14
CA HIS A 852 -14.47 -22.57 -19.82
C HIS A 852 -14.67 -21.48 -18.77
N LYS A 853 -15.44 -21.79 -17.71
CA LYS A 853 -15.59 -20.89 -16.58
C LYS A 853 -14.37 -21.01 -15.68
N LYS A 854 -13.85 -19.88 -15.22
CA LYS A 854 -12.76 -19.88 -14.24
C LYS A 854 -13.16 -20.66 -12.99
N THR A 855 -12.18 -21.35 -12.41
CA THR A 855 -12.33 -22.03 -11.14
C THR A 855 -12.57 -21.01 -10.03
N GLU A 856 -13.53 -21.27 -9.15
CA GLU A 856 -13.75 -20.43 -7.96
C GLU A 856 -12.53 -20.50 -7.03
N SER A 857 -12.24 -19.40 -6.33
CA SER A 857 -11.08 -19.36 -5.43
C SER A 857 -11.19 -20.42 -4.33
N GLY A 858 -10.07 -21.07 -4.05
CA GLY A 858 -9.96 -22.10 -3.01
C GLY A 858 -9.61 -21.54 -1.63
N ILE A 859 -9.52 -20.22 -1.47
CA ILE A 859 -9.11 -19.57 -0.21
C ILE A 859 -10.15 -19.83 0.88
N LYS A 860 -9.68 -20.30 2.04
CA LYS A 860 -10.50 -20.57 3.22
C LYS A 860 -9.87 -19.90 4.44
N LEU A 861 -10.22 -18.65 4.67
CA LEU A 861 -9.80 -17.86 5.84
C LEU A 861 -11.04 -17.30 6.53
N THR A 862 -11.00 -17.21 7.85
CA THR A 862 -12.02 -16.47 8.60
C THR A 862 -11.77 -14.96 8.49
N LEU A 863 -12.77 -14.14 8.76
CA LEU A 863 -12.59 -12.67 8.77
C LEU A 863 -11.56 -12.22 9.83
N ALA A 864 -11.46 -12.93 10.96
CA ALA A 864 -10.40 -12.72 11.95
C ALA A 864 -8.99 -13.02 11.40
N ASP A 865 -8.83 -14.10 10.61
CA ASP A 865 -7.56 -14.43 9.94
C ASP A 865 -7.17 -13.37 8.92
N PHE A 866 -8.13 -12.87 8.13
CA PHE A 866 -7.90 -11.76 7.20
C PHE A 866 -7.42 -10.53 7.94
N GLN A 867 -8.14 -10.14 8.99
CA GLN A 867 -7.81 -8.97 9.79
C GLN A 867 -6.39 -9.06 10.38
N LYS A 868 -6.00 -10.22 10.91
CA LYS A 868 -4.64 -10.46 11.41
C LYS A 868 -3.58 -10.37 10.30
N LYS A 869 -3.82 -11.02 9.16
CA LYS A 869 -2.90 -10.97 8.00
C LYS A 869 -2.73 -9.55 7.45
N GLN A 870 -3.80 -8.76 7.46
CA GLN A 870 -3.80 -7.35 7.04
C GLN A 870 -3.18 -6.40 8.07
N ALA A 871 -2.83 -6.87 9.27
CA ALA A 871 -2.15 -6.06 10.27
C ALA A 871 -0.66 -6.42 10.43
N TYR A 872 -0.32 -7.71 10.35
CA TYR A 872 1.03 -8.19 10.64
C TYR A 872 2.02 -7.94 9.48
N ARG A 873 3.18 -7.36 9.83
CA ARG A 873 4.31 -7.21 8.92
C ARG A 873 5.24 -8.42 9.01
N LYS A 874 5.73 -8.88 7.87
CA LYS A 874 6.65 -10.01 7.73
C LYS A 874 7.57 -9.74 6.55
N PHE A 875 8.85 -9.46 6.77
CA PHE A 875 9.79 -9.26 5.67
C PHE A 875 9.98 -10.55 4.87
N GLY A 876 9.99 -10.40 3.55
CA GLY A 876 10.26 -11.50 2.63
C GLY A 876 11.72 -11.88 2.57
N ILE A 877 12.00 -13.04 1.99
CA ILE A 877 13.35 -13.42 1.63
C ILE A 877 13.85 -12.56 0.46
N GLU A 878 15.16 -12.37 0.36
CA GLU A 878 15.76 -11.86 -0.87
C GLU A 878 15.78 -12.97 -1.93
N LEU A 879 15.63 -12.59 -3.20
CA LEU A 879 15.73 -13.56 -4.28
C LEU A 879 17.15 -14.14 -4.27
N PRO A 880 17.31 -15.47 -4.24
CA PRO A 880 18.62 -16.07 -4.33
C PRO A 880 19.34 -15.63 -5.62
N GLU A 881 20.64 -15.38 -5.50
CA GLU A 881 21.52 -15.06 -6.62
C GLU A 881 22.82 -15.86 -6.51
N THR A 882 23.37 -16.29 -7.64
CA THR A 882 24.69 -16.90 -7.70
C THR A 882 25.78 -15.88 -7.36
N GLU A 883 26.86 -16.35 -6.74
CA GLU A 883 28.06 -15.56 -6.45
C GLU A 883 28.62 -14.84 -7.68
N LEU A 884 29.12 -13.62 -7.51
CA LEU A 884 29.60 -12.77 -8.62
C LEU A 884 30.69 -13.44 -9.47
N THR A 885 31.57 -14.23 -8.85
CA THR A 885 32.62 -15.00 -9.54
C THR A 885 32.06 -16.03 -10.50
N ASN A 886 30.90 -16.61 -10.20
CA ASN A 886 30.23 -17.62 -11.03
C ASN A 886 29.35 -16.98 -12.11
N ARG A 887 29.04 -15.69 -12.04
CA ARG A 887 28.24 -14.97 -13.05
C ARG A 887 28.96 -14.75 -14.38
N LYS A 888 30.24 -15.12 -14.51
CA LYS A 888 30.96 -15.14 -15.80
C LYS A 888 30.57 -16.34 -16.68
N SER A 889 29.89 -17.35 -16.11
CA SER A 889 29.35 -18.47 -16.88
C SER A 889 28.00 -18.12 -17.55
N PHE A 890 27.49 -19.03 -18.38
CA PHE A 890 26.13 -18.97 -18.94
C PHE A 890 25.11 -19.78 -18.12
N GLU A 891 25.46 -20.19 -16.89
CA GLU A 891 24.55 -20.86 -15.96
C GLU A 891 23.50 -19.87 -15.43
N LEU A 892 22.38 -20.39 -14.92
CA LEU A 892 21.28 -19.57 -14.40
C LEU A 892 21.75 -18.75 -13.19
N VAL A 893 21.59 -17.42 -13.26
CA VAL A 893 22.06 -16.49 -12.22
C VAL A 893 21.18 -16.50 -10.98
N ASN A 894 19.90 -16.79 -11.14
CA ASN A 894 18.95 -16.89 -10.04
C ASN A 894 18.55 -18.35 -9.91
N PRO A 895 18.86 -19.05 -8.81
CA PRO A 895 18.33 -20.39 -8.58
C PRO A 895 16.85 -20.34 -8.17
N VAL A 896 16.19 -21.49 -8.29
CA VAL A 896 14.80 -21.67 -7.84
C VAL A 896 14.75 -21.65 -6.31
N LEU A 897 13.66 -21.13 -5.75
CA LEU A 897 13.41 -21.17 -4.32
C LEU A 897 13.28 -22.62 -3.82
N THR A 898 13.73 -22.88 -2.59
CA THR A 898 13.40 -24.15 -1.92
C THR A 898 11.91 -24.19 -1.55
N ASP A 899 11.37 -25.37 -1.28
CA ASP A 899 9.97 -25.53 -0.84
C ASP A 899 9.66 -24.66 0.40
N GLU A 900 10.52 -24.71 1.42
CA GLU A 900 10.34 -23.92 2.64
C GLU A 900 10.35 -22.41 2.34
N GLN A 901 11.28 -21.95 1.51
CA GLN A 901 11.37 -20.55 1.09
C GLN A 901 10.12 -20.10 0.34
N ALA A 902 9.66 -20.90 -0.62
CA ALA A 902 8.48 -20.61 -1.42
C ALA A 902 7.21 -20.57 -0.56
N ARG A 903 7.05 -21.51 0.37
CA ARG A 903 5.90 -21.57 1.28
C ARG A 903 5.86 -20.37 2.23
N LYS A 904 6.98 -20.04 2.86
CA LYS A 904 7.08 -18.86 3.76
C LYS A 904 6.79 -17.55 3.02
N GLU A 905 7.33 -17.42 1.80
CA GLU A 905 7.12 -16.23 0.99
C GLU A 905 5.67 -16.12 0.50
N ALA A 906 5.05 -17.22 0.08
CA ALA A 906 3.65 -17.22 -0.35
C ALA A 906 2.66 -16.95 0.79
N GLU A 907 2.95 -17.42 2.01
CA GLU A 907 2.11 -17.22 3.22
C GLU A 907 1.94 -15.73 3.59
N ARG A 908 2.87 -14.87 3.15
CA ARG A 908 2.83 -13.41 3.35
C ARG A 908 1.70 -12.73 2.58
N CYS A 909 1.14 -13.38 1.56
CA CYS A 909 0.02 -12.81 0.81
C CYS A 909 -1.14 -12.47 1.75
N ILE A 910 -1.71 -11.27 1.59
CA ILE A 910 -2.83 -10.77 2.40
C ILE A 910 -4.19 -11.00 1.73
N TYR A 911 -4.20 -11.65 0.55
CA TYR A 911 -5.42 -12.07 -0.15
C TYR A 911 -6.43 -10.94 -0.39
N CYS A 912 -5.93 -9.76 -0.80
CA CYS A 912 -6.72 -8.55 -1.03
C CYS A 912 -7.76 -8.61 -2.17
N ASP A 913 -7.83 -9.75 -2.88
CA ASP A 913 -8.87 -10.03 -3.88
C ASP A 913 -10.15 -10.64 -3.26
N ASP A 914 -10.04 -11.18 -2.05
CA ASP A 914 -11.17 -11.75 -1.31
C ASP A 914 -11.73 -10.72 -0.32
N ILE A 915 -10.86 -10.18 0.55
CA ILE A 915 -11.19 -9.07 1.46
C ILE A 915 -10.15 -7.96 1.31
N CYS A 916 -10.58 -6.75 0.92
CA CYS A 916 -9.70 -5.59 0.82
C CYS A 916 -9.55 -4.86 2.16
N ASN A 917 -10.63 -4.22 2.65
CA ASN A 917 -10.73 -3.49 3.92
C ASN A 917 -9.57 -2.52 4.27
N ILE A 918 -8.71 -2.14 3.33
CA ILE A 918 -7.58 -1.25 3.58
C ILE A 918 -8.07 0.10 4.11
N CYS A 919 -9.08 0.71 3.48
CA CYS A 919 -9.61 2.01 3.92
C CYS A 919 -10.29 1.96 5.30
N VAL A 920 -10.75 0.78 5.73
CA VAL A 920 -11.29 0.53 7.08
C VAL A 920 -10.13 0.43 8.07
N GLY A 921 -9.13 -0.41 7.77
CA GLY A 921 -7.98 -0.63 8.65
C GLY A 921 -7.09 0.59 8.85
N VAL A 922 -7.02 1.53 7.90
CA VAL A 922 -6.22 2.77 8.01
C VAL A 922 -7.01 3.95 8.56
N CYS A 923 -8.33 3.84 8.73
CA CYS A 923 -9.14 4.95 9.22
C CYS A 923 -8.98 5.05 10.73
N PRO A 924 -8.26 6.07 11.26
CA PRO A 924 -8.08 6.16 12.71
C PRO A 924 -9.42 6.36 13.42
N ASN A 925 -10.37 7.04 12.78
CA ASN A 925 -11.63 7.45 13.42
C ASN A 925 -12.75 6.41 13.33
N PHE A 926 -12.51 5.25 12.70
CA PHE A 926 -13.55 4.27 12.35
C PHE A 926 -14.69 4.85 11.50
N ALA A 927 -14.40 5.87 10.69
CA ALA A 927 -15.36 6.43 9.75
C ALA A 927 -15.64 5.47 8.60
N ASN A 928 -14.63 4.77 8.06
CA ASN A 928 -14.91 3.73 7.06
C ASN A 928 -15.25 2.42 7.78
N PHE A 929 -16.38 1.82 7.42
CA PHE A 929 -16.90 0.62 8.07
C PHE A 929 -17.16 -0.46 7.02
N ALA A 930 -16.75 -1.70 7.32
CA ALA A 930 -17.04 -2.86 6.49
C ALA A 930 -18.33 -3.53 6.97
N PHE A 931 -19.22 -3.89 6.05
CA PHE A 931 -20.43 -4.65 6.37
C PHE A 931 -20.62 -5.79 5.37
N GLU A 932 -21.18 -6.90 5.85
CA GLU A 932 -21.57 -8.02 5.00
C GLU A 932 -22.95 -7.75 4.38
N SER A 933 -23.12 -8.17 3.13
CA SER A 933 -24.31 -7.95 2.34
C SER A 933 -24.62 -9.16 1.45
N GLU A 934 -25.90 -9.33 1.16
CA GLU A 934 -26.34 -10.34 0.18
C GLU A 934 -26.01 -9.90 -1.25
N LYS A 935 -25.64 -10.87 -2.11
CA LYS A 935 -25.55 -10.62 -3.55
C LYS A 935 -26.95 -10.34 -4.08
N MET A 936 -27.17 -9.16 -4.66
CA MET A 936 -28.49 -8.72 -5.08
C MET A 936 -28.46 -8.15 -6.50
N SER A 937 -29.55 -8.38 -7.22
CA SER A 937 -29.83 -7.72 -8.50
C SER A 937 -31.26 -7.18 -8.44
N ILE A 938 -31.42 -5.87 -8.34
CA ILE A 938 -32.70 -5.20 -8.06
C ILE A 938 -33.14 -4.43 -9.32
N PRO A 939 -34.38 -4.58 -9.81
CA PRO A 939 -34.85 -3.86 -10.99
C PRO A 939 -34.84 -2.34 -10.80
N ILE A 940 -34.36 -1.61 -11.81
CA ILE A 940 -34.46 -0.15 -11.90
C ILE A 940 -35.61 0.18 -12.85
N TYR A 941 -36.65 0.80 -12.29
CA TYR A 941 -37.85 1.19 -13.04
C TYR A 941 -37.70 2.59 -13.63
N LYS A 942 -38.08 2.73 -14.90
CA LYS A 942 -38.40 4.00 -15.56
C LYS A 942 -39.92 4.13 -15.63
N ILE A 943 -40.45 5.23 -15.13
CA ILE A 943 -41.88 5.55 -15.21
C ILE A 943 -42.04 6.70 -16.20
N SER A 944 -42.94 6.53 -17.17
CA SER A 944 -43.26 7.55 -18.16
C SER A 944 -44.77 7.78 -18.28
N THR A 945 -45.14 9.04 -18.52
CA THR A 945 -46.52 9.50 -18.68
C THR A 945 -46.77 9.72 -20.16
N SER A 946 -47.68 8.93 -20.74
CA SER A 946 -48.12 9.09 -22.13
C SER A 946 -49.62 9.37 -22.18
N GLY A 947 -50.12 9.98 -23.25
CA GLY A 947 -51.54 10.36 -23.38
C GLY A 947 -52.56 9.21 -23.23
N SER A 948 -52.10 7.96 -23.14
CA SER A 948 -52.91 6.76 -22.88
C SER A 948 -52.77 6.17 -21.46
N GLY A 949 -52.01 6.79 -20.56
CA GLY A 949 -51.80 6.33 -19.17
C GLY A 949 -50.34 6.32 -18.72
N LYS A 950 -50.12 5.85 -17.48
CA LYS A 950 -48.80 5.68 -16.86
C LYS A 950 -48.19 4.34 -17.32
N LYS A 951 -46.94 4.32 -17.75
CA LYS A 951 -46.20 3.10 -18.11
C LYS A 951 -44.94 2.99 -17.23
N SER A 952 -44.74 1.83 -16.61
CA SER A 952 -43.50 1.46 -15.93
C SER A 952 -42.77 0.38 -16.71
N GLU A 953 -41.47 0.51 -16.91
CA GLU A 953 -40.63 -0.51 -17.51
C GLU A 953 -39.30 -0.64 -16.77
N VAL A 954 -38.76 -1.86 -16.71
CA VAL A 954 -37.43 -2.11 -16.15
C VAL A 954 -36.40 -1.77 -17.22
N ILE A 955 -35.55 -0.78 -16.97
CA ILE A 955 -34.55 -0.31 -17.94
C ILE A 955 -33.15 -0.85 -17.65
N ASP A 956 -32.89 -1.21 -16.39
CA ASP A 956 -31.60 -1.68 -15.91
C ASP A 956 -31.79 -2.39 -14.55
N ARG A 957 -30.71 -2.84 -13.92
CA ARG A 957 -30.72 -3.41 -12.58
C ARG A 957 -29.58 -2.83 -11.74
N PHE A 958 -29.86 -2.50 -10.49
CA PHE A 958 -28.82 -2.28 -9.50
C PHE A 958 -28.22 -3.64 -9.14
N VAL A 959 -26.90 -3.79 -9.22
CA VAL A 959 -26.21 -5.05 -8.97
C VAL A 959 -25.13 -4.84 -7.91
N ALA A 960 -25.14 -5.71 -6.89
CA ALA A 960 -24.05 -5.89 -5.94
C ALA A 960 -23.63 -7.36 -5.96
N GLN A 961 -22.40 -7.65 -6.39
CA GLN A 961 -21.87 -8.99 -6.60
C GLN A 961 -20.95 -9.47 -5.47
N GLN A 962 -20.37 -8.54 -4.71
CA GLN A 962 -19.49 -8.83 -3.59
C GLN A 962 -20.28 -8.79 -2.28
N THR A 963 -19.94 -9.69 -1.36
CA THR A 963 -20.63 -9.75 -0.06
C THR A 963 -20.08 -8.74 0.92
N ASN A 964 -18.76 -8.52 0.96
CA ASN A 964 -18.15 -7.50 1.81
C ASN A 964 -18.17 -6.13 1.12
N GLN A 965 -18.85 -5.16 1.75
CA GLN A 965 -19.01 -3.81 1.25
C GLN A 965 -18.51 -2.79 2.26
N ILE A 966 -18.34 -1.53 1.83
CA ILE A 966 -17.78 -0.47 2.66
C ILE A 966 -18.71 0.73 2.61
N LEU A 967 -19.00 1.31 3.78
CA LEU A 967 -19.68 2.59 3.95
C LEU A 967 -18.79 3.57 4.72
N ASN A 968 -19.19 4.84 4.72
CA ASN A 968 -18.56 5.89 5.51
C ASN A 968 -19.56 6.44 6.54
N VAL A 969 -19.16 6.55 7.81
CA VAL A 969 -19.86 7.22 8.90
C VAL A 969 -19.36 8.66 8.94
N ALA A 970 -20.17 9.57 8.41
CA ALA A 970 -19.82 10.97 8.22
C ALA A 970 -19.47 11.66 9.54
N ASP A 971 -20.20 11.34 10.60
CA ASP A 971 -20.01 11.90 11.95
C ASP A 971 -18.59 11.67 12.50
N PHE A 972 -17.89 10.64 12.03
CA PHE A 972 -16.51 10.33 12.43
C PHE A 972 -15.47 10.73 11.39
N CYS A 973 -15.88 11.26 10.23
CA CYS A 973 -14.98 11.56 9.13
C CYS A 973 -14.54 13.03 9.13
N ASN A 974 -13.25 13.28 9.32
CA ASN A 974 -12.63 14.60 9.20
C ASN A 974 -11.84 14.79 7.90
N GLU A 975 -12.12 13.94 6.90
CA GLU A 975 -11.56 14.03 5.54
C GLU A 975 -10.02 14.10 5.52
N CYS A 976 -9.36 13.44 6.49
CA CYS A 976 -7.91 13.52 6.68
C CYS A 976 -7.07 13.01 5.50
N GLY A 977 -7.68 12.30 4.54
CA GLY A 977 -7.01 11.79 3.34
C GLY A 977 -6.33 10.43 3.50
N ASN A 978 -6.12 9.93 4.72
CA ASN A 978 -5.33 8.71 4.95
C ASN A 978 -5.88 7.46 4.21
N CYS A 979 -7.21 7.34 4.11
CA CYS A 979 -7.82 6.25 3.34
C CYS A 979 -7.59 6.34 1.83
N VAL A 980 -7.35 7.56 1.30
CA VAL A 980 -7.01 7.79 -0.11
C VAL A 980 -5.61 7.28 -0.38
N THR A 981 -4.62 7.62 0.46
CA THR A 981 -3.22 7.21 0.30
C THR A 981 -3.06 5.72 0.01
N PHE A 982 -3.74 4.86 0.77
CA PHE A 982 -3.56 3.41 0.68
C PHE A 982 -4.56 2.68 -0.22
N CYS A 983 -5.64 3.33 -0.65
CA CYS A 983 -6.62 2.72 -1.54
C CYS A 983 -5.98 2.44 -2.91
N PRO A 984 -6.01 1.20 -3.45
CA PRO A 984 -5.36 0.89 -4.73
C PRO A 984 -6.06 1.54 -5.93
N THR A 985 -7.34 1.93 -5.80
CA THR A 985 -8.10 2.53 -6.90
C THR A 985 -7.88 4.04 -7.02
N ASN A 986 -8.18 4.57 -8.19
CA ASN A 986 -8.31 6.00 -8.44
C ASN A 986 -9.64 6.53 -7.87
N GLY A 987 -9.57 7.23 -6.73
CA GLY A 987 -10.72 7.81 -6.05
C GLY A 987 -10.55 7.85 -4.52
N SER A 988 -11.46 8.58 -3.87
CA SER A 988 -11.45 8.83 -2.43
C SER A 988 -12.53 7.99 -1.72
N PRO A 989 -12.18 7.04 -0.83
CA PRO A 989 -13.18 6.23 -0.13
C PRO A 989 -14.20 7.05 0.66
N PHE A 990 -13.78 8.11 1.36
CA PHE A 990 -14.69 8.95 2.16
C PHE A 990 -15.70 9.76 1.33
N GLU A 991 -15.46 9.94 0.04
CA GLU A 991 -16.35 10.68 -0.87
C GLU A 991 -17.25 9.73 -1.67
N ILE A 992 -16.71 8.59 -2.13
CA ILE A 992 -17.36 7.69 -3.08
C ILE A 992 -18.24 6.65 -2.38
N LYS A 993 -17.87 6.22 -1.16
CA LYS A 993 -18.65 5.21 -0.42
C LYS A 993 -19.96 5.80 0.11
N PRO A 994 -21.02 4.98 0.27
CA PRO A 994 -22.27 5.43 0.87
C PRO A 994 -22.01 6.08 2.23
N ARG A 995 -22.33 7.37 2.34
CA ARG A 995 -22.04 8.20 3.51
C ARG A 995 -23.27 8.31 4.40
N PHE A 996 -23.17 7.82 5.64
CA PHE A 996 -24.23 7.76 6.62
C PHE A 996 -24.00 8.76 7.75
N TYR A 997 -25.08 9.41 8.16
CA TYR A 997 -25.15 10.25 9.34
C TYR A 997 -25.83 9.49 10.47
N LEU A 998 -25.40 9.74 11.70
CA LEU A 998 -25.92 9.06 12.89
C LEU A 998 -27.10 9.80 13.53
N THR A 999 -27.28 11.10 13.22
CA THR A 999 -28.34 11.93 13.80
C THR A 999 -29.03 12.79 12.76
N GLU A 1000 -30.27 13.21 13.03
CA GLU A 1000 -30.97 14.20 12.22
C GLU A 1000 -30.23 15.55 12.20
N GLU A 1001 -29.55 15.92 13.29
CA GLU A 1001 -28.82 17.19 13.35
C GLU A 1001 -27.66 17.23 12.35
N SER A 1002 -26.81 16.21 12.36
CA SER A 1002 -25.68 16.10 11.42
C SER A 1002 -26.16 15.91 9.98
N PHE A 1003 -27.19 15.08 9.76
CA PHE A 1003 -27.81 14.90 8.45
C PHE A 1003 -28.38 16.21 7.86
N ASN A 1004 -29.02 17.04 8.68
CA ASN A 1004 -29.66 18.27 8.20
C ASN A 1004 -28.66 19.38 7.85
N LYS A 1005 -27.46 19.39 8.44
CA LYS A 1005 -26.39 20.35 8.15
C LYS A 1005 -25.68 20.09 6.83
N GLU A 1006 -25.83 18.89 6.26
CA GLU A 1006 -25.04 18.45 5.10
C GLU A 1006 -25.81 18.42 3.79
N ASP A 1007 -25.11 18.46 2.65
CA ASP A 1007 -25.74 18.52 1.33
C ASP A 1007 -26.17 17.15 0.78
N PHE A 1008 -25.53 16.07 1.24
CA PHE A 1008 -25.79 14.74 0.73
C PHE A 1008 -25.44 13.64 1.72
N GLY A 1009 -26.12 12.50 1.58
CA GLY A 1009 -25.83 11.28 2.33
C GLY A 1009 -27.10 10.60 2.83
N TYR A 1010 -26.92 9.62 3.71
CA TYR A 1010 -27.97 8.73 4.19
C TYR A 1010 -28.20 8.92 5.69
N LEU A 1011 -29.44 8.75 6.12
CA LEU A 1011 -29.79 8.56 7.52
C LEU A 1011 -30.74 7.37 7.60
N ILE A 1012 -30.48 6.43 8.50
CA ILE A 1012 -31.26 5.20 8.62
C ILE A 1012 -31.83 5.06 10.03
N SER A 1013 -32.99 4.43 10.11
CA SER A 1013 -33.70 4.05 11.32
C SER A 1013 -34.37 2.69 11.09
N GLN A 1014 -34.93 2.09 12.14
CA GLN A 1014 -35.51 0.73 12.06
C GLN A 1014 -36.53 0.54 10.92
N ASN A 1015 -37.30 1.58 10.58
CA ASN A 1015 -38.40 1.51 9.61
C ASN A 1015 -38.25 2.46 8.42
N GLN A 1016 -37.15 3.20 8.30
CA GLN A 1016 -36.97 4.18 7.23
C GLN A 1016 -35.49 4.44 6.94
N ILE A 1017 -35.15 4.57 5.66
CA ILE A 1017 -33.91 5.20 5.20
C ILE A 1017 -34.25 6.50 4.45
N LYS A 1018 -33.45 7.54 4.70
CA LYS A 1018 -33.51 8.83 4.02
C LYS A 1018 -32.25 9.01 3.19
N TYR A 1019 -32.38 9.67 2.05
CA TYR A 1019 -31.25 10.11 1.24
C TYR A 1019 -31.40 11.60 0.93
N LYS A 1020 -30.37 12.39 1.22
CA LYS A 1020 -30.32 13.81 0.86
C LYS A 1020 -29.43 14.01 -0.36
N SER A 1021 -29.84 14.93 -1.22
CA SER A 1021 -29.03 15.44 -2.33
C SER A 1021 -29.37 16.90 -2.58
N LYS A 1022 -28.67 17.53 -3.54
CA LYS A 1022 -29.00 18.90 -4.02
C LYS A 1022 -30.42 19.03 -4.59
N LEU A 1023 -31.07 17.91 -4.93
CA LEU A 1023 -32.42 17.89 -5.52
C LEU A 1023 -33.53 17.80 -4.47
N GLY A 1024 -33.20 17.54 -3.19
CA GLY A 1024 -34.18 17.33 -2.13
C GLY A 1024 -33.87 16.09 -1.28
N VAL A 1025 -34.86 15.68 -0.48
CA VAL A 1025 -34.78 14.49 0.38
C VAL A 1025 -35.70 13.40 -0.16
N GLU A 1026 -35.16 12.20 -0.28
CA GLU A 1026 -35.87 10.99 -0.68
C GLU A 1026 -36.00 10.06 0.53
N PHE A 1027 -37.10 9.32 0.60
CA PHE A 1027 -37.45 8.44 1.70
C PHE A 1027 -37.77 7.05 1.16
N LEU A 1028 -37.37 6.01 1.87
CA LEU A 1028 -37.88 4.66 1.70
C LEU A 1028 -38.30 4.14 3.07
N SER A 1029 -39.60 3.95 3.25
CA SER A 1029 -40.21 3.55 4.52
C SER A 1029 -40.83 2.16 4.45
N LEU A 1030 -40.65 1.38 5.51
CA LEU A 1030 -41.31 0.10 5.68
C LEU A 1030 -42.63 0.28 6.43
N ASN A 1031 -43.75 -0.09 5.79
CA ASN A 1031 -45.07 -0.15 6.41
C ASN A 1031 -45.71 -1.51 6.17
N LYS A 1032 -45.75 -2.35 7.22
CA LYS A 1032 -46.20 -3.76 7.15
C LYS A 1032 -45.40 -4.54 6.09
N ASN A 1033 -46.04 -4.84 4.95
CA ASN A 1033 -45.45 -5.60 3.84
C ASN A 1033 -45.09 -4.72 2.63
N LEU A 1034 -45.23 -3.40 2.73
CA LEU A 1034 -44.96 -2.46 1.66
C LEU A 1034 -43.74 -1.60 1.97
N LEU A 1035 -42.93 -1.38 0.94
CA LEU A 1035 -41.88 -0.37 0.92
C LEU A 1035 -42.40 0.85 0.17
N ILE A 1036 -42.45 2.00 0.85
CA ILE A 1036 -42.97 3.24 0.31
C ILE A 1036 -41.78 4.14 0.00
N TYR A 1037 -41.47 4.30 -1.28
CA TYR A 1037 -40.48 5.27 -1.75
C TYR A 1037 -41.16 6.60 -2.03
N GLU A 1038 -40.62 7.68 -1.50
CA GLU A 1038 -41.19 9.02 -1.62
C GLU A 1038 -40.10 10.05 -1.88
N ASN A 1039 -40.33 10.94 -2.85
CA ASN A 1039 -39.54 12.16 -3.05
C ASN A 1039 -40.49 13.32 -3.40
N ASP A 1040 -39.97 14.48 -3.80
CA ASP A 1040 -40.79 15.64 -4.13
C ASP A 1040 -41.69 15.44 -5.37
N ILE A 1041 -41.42 14.40 -6.16
CA ILE A 1041 -42.05 14.13 -7.46
C ILE A 1041 -43.05 12.96 -7.38
N VAL A 1042 -42.72 11.87 -6.71
CA VAL A 1042 -43.51 10.63 -6.69
C VAL A 1042 -43.62 10.00 -5.31
N ILE A 1043 -44.65 9.18 -5.15
CA ILE A 1043 -44.78 8.14 -4.12
C ILE A 1043 -44.95 6.81 -4.86
N VAL A 1044 -44.11 5.83 -4.56
CA VAL A 1044 -44.11 4.51 -5.21
C VAL A 1044 -44.12 3.43 -4.14
N ASN A 1045 -45.07 2.50 -4.26
CA ASN A 1045 -45.19 1.36 -3.37
C ASN A 1045 -44.55 0.14 -4.04
N PHE A 1046 -43.62 -0.50 -3.33
CA PHE A 1046 -42.97 -1.73 -3.73
C PHE A 1046 -43.32 -2.87 -2.76
N ASP A 1047 -43.30 -4.10 -3.25
CA ASP A 1047 -43.30 -5.27 -2.39
C ASP A 1047 -41.98 -5.35 -1.60
N LYS A 1048 -42.07 -5.66 -0.30
CA LYS A 1048 -40.91 -5.71 0.60
C LYS A 1048 -39.87 -6.76 0.19
N ASN A 1049 -40.29 -7.89 -0.35
CA ASN A 1049 -39.45 -9.07 -0.51
C ASN A 1049 -38.73 -9.08 -1.87
N ASN A 1050 -39.42 -8.66 -2.93
CA ASN A 1050 -38.89 -8.76 -4.30
C ASN A 1050 -38.72 -7.39 -5.00
N PHE A 1051 -39.14 -6.29 -4.36
CA PHE A 1051 -39.05 -4.94 -4.90
C PHE A 1051 -39.85 -4.74 -6.21
N ASP A 1052 -40.91 -5.53 -6.40
CA ASP A 1052 -41.84 -5.34 -7.51
C ASP A 1052 -42.69 -4.09 -7.30
N LEU A 1053 -42.86 -3.29 -8.36
CA LEU A 1053 -43.70 -2.08 -8.32
C LEU A 1053 -45.18 -2.48 -8.20
N ILE A 1054 -45.82 -2.05 -7.11
CA ILE A 1054 -47.24 -2.33 -6.82
C ILE A 1054 -48.13 -1.18 -7.27
N ASP A 1055 -47.81 0.05 -6.86
CA ASP A 1055 -48.62 1.24 -7.14
C ASP A 1055 -47.76 2.51 -7.19
N LEU A 1056 -48.22 3.54 -7.91
CA LEU A 1056 -47.50 4.80 -8.05
C LEU A 1056 -48.42 6.03 -8.15
N LYS A 1057 -48.05 7.08 -7.41
CA LYS A 1057 -48.72 8.38 -7.39
C LYS A 1057 -47.72 9.50 -7.67
N PHE A 1058 -48.00 10.31 -8.69
CA PHE A 1058 -47.25 11.55 -8.92
C PHE A 1058 -47.77 12.66 -8.01
N LYS A 1059 -46.86 13.49 -7.50
CA LYS A 1059 -47.17 14.70 -6.73
C LYS A 1059 -47.31 15.94 -7.61
N SER A 1060 -46.86 15.89 -8.87
CA SER A 1060 -46.92 16.98 -9.85
C SER A 1060 -47.46 16.48 -11.19
N GLU A 1061 -48.31 17.30 -11.85
CA GLU A 1061 -48.93 16.99 -13.14
C GLU A 1061 -48.01 17.21 -14.36
N TYR A 1062 -46.83 17.82 -14.16
CA TYR A 1062 -45.96 18.31 -15.25
C TYR A 1062 -44.74 17.43 -15.57
N LEU A 1063 -44.62 16.24 -14.97
CA LEU A 1063 -43.50 15.33 -15.20
C LEU A 1063 -43.86 14.22 -16.19
N ASN A 1064 -43.03 14.09 -17.23
CA ASN A 1064 -43.21 13.11 -18.31
C ASN A 1064 -42.42 11.81 -18.06
N GLU A 1065 -41.36 11.84 -17.25
CA GLU A 1065 -40.49 10.69 -17.01
C GLU A 1065 -39.70 10.77 -15.68
N ILE A 1066 -39.51 9.64 -14.99
CA ILE A 1066 -38.61 9.49 -13.84
C ILE A 1066 -37.94 8.11 -13.82
N VAL A 1067 -36.66 8.05 -13.41
CA VAL A 1067 -35.90 6.80 -13.24
C VAL A 1067 -35.64 6.57 -11.75
N LEU A 1068 -36.05 5.41 -11.24
CA LEU A 1068 -36.01 5.07 -9.81
C LEU A 1068 -34.72 4.33 -9.41
N LYS A 1069 -33.56 4.79 -9.90
CA LYS A 1069 -32.26 4.18 -9.58
C LYS A 1069 -31.95 4.27 -8.08
N LYS A 1070 -32.22 5.43 -7.46
CA LYS A 1070 -31.94 5.66 -6.04
C LYS A 1070 -32.84 4.82 -5.12
N ALA A 1071 -34.09 4.57 -5.51
CA ALA A 1071 -34.98 3.67 -4.76
C ALA A 1071 -34.42 2.25 -4.63
N ALA A 1072 -33.85 1.71 -5.72
CA ALA A 1072 -33.21 0.39 -5.71
C ALA A 1072 -31.96 0.34 -4.82
N GLU A 1073 -31.12 1.39 -4.85
CA GLU A 1073 -29.96 1.53 -3.98
C GLU A 1073 -30.36 1.68 -2.50
N MET A 1074 -31.37 2.50 -2.20
CA MET A 1074 -31.91 2.66 -0.84
C MET A 1074 -32.50 1.35 -0.31
N TYR A 1075 -33.16 0.55 -1.16
CA TYR A 1075 -33.64 -0.77 -0.77
C TYR A 1075 -32.50 -1.72 -0.44
N TYR A 1076 -31.46 -1.75 -1.28
CA TYR A 1076 -30.26 -2.53 -1.01
C TYR A 1076 -29.63 -2.17 0.34
N LEU A 1077 -29.39 -0.88 0.59
CA LEU A 1077 -28.84 -0.40 1.86
C LEU A 1077 -29.77 -0.71 3.04
N PHE A 1078 -31.07 -0.42 2.92
CA PHE A 1078 -32.04 -0.66 3.97
C PHE A 1078 -32.14 -2.14 4.35
N LYS A 1079 -32.17 -3.05 3.37
CA LYS A 1079 -32.25 -4.49 3.61
C LYS A 1079 -31.03 -5.02 4.38
N ASN A 1080 -29.84 -4.48 4.12
CA ASN A 1080 -28.60 -4.95 4.74
C ASN A 1080 -28.22 -4.20 6.04
N LEU A 1081 -28.74 -2.99 6.29
CA LEU A 1081 -28.27 -2.11 7.38
C LEU A 1081 -29.36 -1.70 8.39
N ASN A 1082 -30.63 -2.02 8.18
CA ASN A 1082 -31.72 -1.57 9.08
C ASN A 1082 -31.70 -2.16 10.50
N TYR A 1083 -30.77 -3.07 10.79
CA TYR A 1083 -30.52 -3.61 12.14
C TYR A 1083 -29.08 -3.32 12.62
N HIS A 1084 -28.32 -2.49 11.90
CA HIS A 1084 -26.94 -2.20 12.26
C HIS A 1084 -26.87 -1.31 13.51
N THR A 1085 -26.31 -1.83 14.60
CA THR A 1085 -26.32 -1.21 15.94
C THR A 1085 -25.80 0.22 15.99
N LEU A 1086 -24.73 0.52 15.24
CA LEU A 1086 -24.21 1.89 15.22
C LEU A 1086 -25.15 2.84 14.47
N LEU A 1087 -25.77 2.40 13.37
CA LEU A 1087 -26.49 3.27 12.44
C LEU A 1087 -27.95 3.50 12.86
N VAL A 1088 -28.57 2.50 13.49
CA VAL A 1088 -30.00 2.46 13.87
C VAL A 1088 -30.15 2.54 15.38
#